data_AF-A0AAV6PYM6-F1
#
_entry.id   AF-A0AAV6PYM6-F1
#
_cell.length_a   1.000
_cell.length_b   1.000
_cell.length_c   1.000
_cell.angle_alpha   90.00
_cell.angle_beta   90.00
_cell.angle_gamma   90.00
#
_symmetry.space_group_name_H-M   'P 1'
#
loop_
_entity.id
_entity.type
_entity.pdbx_description
1 polymer ?
#
loop_
_entity_poly.entity_id
_entity_poly.type
_entity_poly.pdbx_seq_one_letter_code
_entity_poly.pdbx_strand_id
1 'polypeptide(L)'
;MIHADDGTHRFFVAEQLGYVWVYLANGSRIDRPFLNLTRAVLTSPWNGDERGFLCLALHPRFTTVRKAYVYYSVSVKKEERIRISEFTLSAHDENQLDHSSERTILEVVEPASNHNGGQLLFGHDGYLYIFIGDGGRAGDPFGKFGNSQNKSTHLGKALRIDVDNNDDGAPYSIPSDNPFLGEKDAKPEIYAYGVRNMWRCSIDRGDTATGRGRGRMFCGDVGQNKYEEVDLIVKGGNYGWRAKEGFSCYDRKLCQNSSLDDVLPIFAYPHKLGKSVTGGYIYRGCQMPNLNGLYIFGDFMSGRLMSLKENVTTGEWQYNEICMGADQTCRFPKLINSYYKYIISFAEDEAGELYFLATGAPSATARAGVIYKIIDPSRRAPPGKCSIKPTHVNVKGKLIHFHPKEEFVINKKPTTTPVPTTTTRRTTTTTKKSPRKPIIIIKPPMPTRKTKTQLPPPPPTTATRKPTLQTTRKTTTKATSPTASTIKATIKTAAATIKPTTLPTTVQLAMETTPATTTPTGYRTTVMTAVSSKIAQTPIIITSPTRRHGRPLQYSLSTTSQPLTSLQVRPSPSTPSSKQTQVALGSTRYPERPASWATPRPPHWNLKPTTTSYKPQRTPVNTTMSKAQGGEKLWLRQKLGTTGEGNQVYKRPRGRGRGHVYVRGRGGRKLRAGSVRLVSTGGLSDRGRVEIFIRGEWGTVCDDLFTSKAGTVVCRQLGFTTALAVMKRAALGEADSSVRIMLDDVECEGGERSLLECKRSKVGKHNCSHGEDVGVICG
;
A
#
# COMPACT_ATOMS: atom_id res chain seq x y z
N MET A 1 -2.48 4.49 11.53
CA MET A 1 -2.47 5.83 12.13
C MET A 1 -2.91 6.83 11.07
N ILE A 2 -3.72 7.82 11.44
CA ILE A 2 -4.24 8.90 10.58
C ILE A 2 -4.28 10.23 11.36
N HIS A 3 -4.53 11.34 10.68
CA HIS A 3 -4.87 12.65 11.27
C HIS A 3 -6.34 13.03 10.99
N ALA A 4 -6.80 14.18 11.51
CA ALA A 4 -8.15 14.71 11.29
C ALA A 4 -8.25 15.82 10.22
N ASP A 5 -7.14 16.50 9.86
CA ASP A 5 -7.16 17.66 8.94
C ASP A 5 -8.09 18.79 9.47
N ASP A 6 -8.09 18.95 10.80
CA ASP A 6 -8.94 19.86 11.59
C ASP A 6 -8.16 21.00 12.28
N GLY A 7 -6.87 21.14 11.95
CA GLY A 7 -5.93 22.07 12.54
C GLY A 7 -5.40 21.65 13.92
N THR A 8 -5.81 20.51 14.49
CA THR A 8 -5.39 20.10 15.85
C THR A 8 -4.07 19.33 15.88
N HIS A 9 -3.59 18.82 14.74
CA HIS A 9 -2.44 17.93 14.64
C HIS A 9 -2.52 16.72 15.60
N ARG A 10 -3.76 16.30 15.92
CA ARG A 10 -4.04 15.01 16.57
C ARG A 10 -3.80 13.87 15.60
N PHE A 11 -3.33 12.75 16.13
CA PHE A 11 -3.25 11.51 15.36
C PHE A 11 -3.92 10.35 16.09
N PHE A 12 -4.64 9.54 15.31
CA PHE A 12 -5.49 8.45 15.78
C PHE A 12 -4.80 7.14 15.45
N VAL A 13 -4.48 6.36 16.48
CA VAL A 13 -3.70 5.11 16.37
C VAL A 13 -4.62 3.94 16.70
N ALA A 14 -4.94 3.17 15.67
CA ALA A 14 -5.68 1.92 15.80
C ALA A 14 -4.76 0.75 16.21
N GLU A 15 -5.30 -0.17 17.01
CA GLU A 15 -4.72 -1.46 17.38
C GLU A 15 -5.61 -2.57 16.82
N GLN A 16 -5.03 -3.64 16.28
CA GLN A 16 -5.76 -4.74 15.60
C GLN A 16 -6.86 -5.39 16.47
N LEU A 17 -6.73 -5.30 17.80
CA LEU A 17 -7.73 -5.75 18.78
C LEU A 17 -9.04 -4.93 18.79
N GLY A 18 -9.10 -3.77 18.12
CA GLY A 18 -10.28 -2.91 18.10
C GLY A 18 -10.24 -1.70 19.03
N TYR A 19 -9.07 -1.28 19.52
CA TYR A 19 -8.91 0.03 20.14
C TYR A 19 -8.47 1.08 19.11
N VAL A 20 -8.95 2.31 19.27
CA VAL A 20 -8.34 3.50 18.66
C VAL A 20 -7.98 4.48 19.77
N TRP A 21 -6.75 4.97 19.79
CA TRP A 21 -6.25 5.94 20.76
C TRP A 21 -6.01 7.31 20.13
N VAL A 22 -6.38 8.39 20.84
CA VAL A 22 -6.03 9.77 20.45
C VAL A 22 -4.68 10.15 21.04
N TYR A 23 -3.80 10.66 20.18
CA TYR A 23 -2.55 11.32 20.55
C TYR A 23 -2.62 12.80 20.13
N LEU A 24 -2.14 13.68 21.01
CA LEU A 24 -2.07 15.12 20.78
C LEU A 24 -0.81 15.50 19.98
N ALA A 25 -0.76 16.73 19.46
CA ALA A 25 0.40 17.25 18.71
C ALA A 25 1.73 17.25 19.51
N ASN A 26 1.68 17.25 20.85
CA ASN A 26 2.87 17.07 21.71
C ASN A 26 3.27 15.60 21.94
N GLY A 27 2.64 14.66 21.23
CA GLY A 27 2.82 13.22 21.35
C GLY A 27 2.04 12.55 22.49
N SER A 28 1.47 13.29 23.43
CA SER A 28 0.83 12.71 24.62
C SER A 28 -0.49 12.01 24.28
N ARG A 29 -0.75 10.85 24.89
CA ARG A 29 -1.94 10.01 24.63
C ARG A 29 -3.04 10.28 25.66
N ILE A 30 -4.29 10.36 25.22
CA ILE A 30 -5.44 10.42 26.14
C ILE A 30 -5.65 9.02 26.77
N ASP A 31 -6.04 8.95 28.05
CA ASP A 31 -6.26 7.67 28.76
C ASP A 31 -7.54 6.92 28.34
N ARG A 32 -8.44 7.61 27.65
CA ARG A 32 -9.66 7.07 27.02
C ARG A 32 -9.42 6.78 25.54
N PRO A 33 -9.93 5.66 25.00
CA PRO A 33 -9.88 5.39 23.58
C PRO A 33 -10.93 6.23 22.82
N PHE A 34 -10.58 6.66 21.61
CA PHE A 34 -11.48 7.28 20.62
C PHE A 34 -12.63 6.33 20.25
N LEU A 35 -12.30 5.04 20.12
CA LEU A 35 -13.23 3.97 19.80
C LEU A 35 -12.75 2.66 20.44
N ASN A 36 -13.69 1.81 20.84
CA ASN A 36 -13.41 0.49 21.39
C ASN A 36 -14.44 -0.52 20.85
N LEU A 37 -14.03 -1.36 19.91
CA LEU A 37 -14.81 -2.45 19.31
C LEU A 37 -14.30 -3.85 19.70
N THR A 38 -13.49 -3.97 20.76
CA THR A 38 -12.89 -5.25 21.24
C THR A 38 -13.88 -6.40 21.50
N ARG A 39 -15.18 -6.11 21.60
CA ARG A 39 -16.26 -7.10 21.78
C ARG A 39 -16.88 -7.59 20.47
N ALA A 40 -16.65 -6.89 19.36
CA ALA A 40 -17.22 -7.18 18.04
C ALA A 40 -16.15 -7.62 17.02
N VAL A 41 -14.93 -7.10 17.17
CA VAL A 41 -13.78 -7.42 16.31
C VAL A 41 -13.38 -8.89 16.43
N LEU A 42 -13.37 -9.59 15.30
CA LEU A 42 -12.83 -10.93 15.13
C LEU A 42 -11.33 -10.86 14.85
N THR A 43 -10.50 -11.43 15.73
CA THR A 43 -9.05 -11.59 15.57
C THR A 43 -8.56 -12.73 16.47
N SER A 44 -7.35 -13.23 16.26
CA SER A 44 -6.73 -14.25 17.14
C SER A 44 -5.28 -13.90 17.50
N PRO A 45 -4.64 -14.61 18.44
CA PRO A 45 -3.21 -14.44 18.74
C PRO A 45 -2.29 -15.04 17.67
N TRP A 46 -2.80 -15.70 16.62
CA TRP A 46 -2.00 -16.41 15.63
C TRP A 46 -1.08 -15.46 14.83
N ASN A 47 0.09 -15.97 14.43
CA ASN A 47 1.09 -15.17 13.72
C ASN A 47 0.71 -15.03 12.25
N GLY A 48 0.42 -13.80 11.82
CA GLY A 48 -0.10 -13.52 10.47
C GLY A 48 -1.61 -13.75 10.34
N ASP A 49 -2.37 -13.71 11.44
CA ASP A 49 -3.82 -13.52 11.33
C ASP A 49 -4.08 -12.10 10.81
N GLU A 50 -4.61 -12.02 9.59
CA GLU A 50 -4.91 -10.75 8.92
C GLU A 50 -6.18 -10.10 9.50
N ARG A 51 -7.06 -10.85 10.17
CA ARG A 51 -8.35 -10.34 10.66
C ARG A 51 -8.19 -9.42 11.86
N GLY A 52 -9.09 -8.46 12.00
CA GLY A 52 -9.15 -7.59 13.17
C GLY A 52 -9.78 -6.25 12.86
N PHE A 53 -9.39 -5.22 13.61
CA PHE A 53 -9.63 -3.82 13.22
C PHE A 53 -8.52 -3.38 12.27
N LEU A 54 -8.88 -3.05 11.02
CA LEU A 54 -7.92 -2.87 9.94
C LEU A 54 -7.73 -1.41 9.55
N CYS A 55 -8.82 -0.62 9.52
CA CYS A 55 -8.71 0.80 9.20
C CYS A 55 -9.75 1.68 9.90
N LEU A 56 -9.36 2.94 10.03
CA LEU A 56 -10.19 4.09 10.38
C LEU A 56 -9.93 5.15 9.31
N ALA A 57 -10.99 5.75 8.79
CA ALA A 57 -10.95 6.99 8.02
C ALA A 57 -11.88 8.02 8.68
N LEU A 58 -11.46 9.28 8.73
CA LEU A 58 -12.32 10.39 9.14
C LEU A 58 -12.85 11.09 7.89
N HIS A 59 -14.08 11.61 7.93
CA HIS A 59 -14.66 12.32 6.79
C HIS A 59 -13.80 13.55 6.42
N PRO A 60 -13.57 13.88 5.13
CA PRO A 60 -12.69 15.01 4.76
C PRO A 60 -13.16 16.37 5.30
N ARG A 61 -14.44 16.47 5.65
CA ARG A 61 -15.06 17.64 6.30
C ARG A 61 -15.30 17.37 7.80
N PHE A 62 -14.38 16.70 8.49
CA PHE A 62 -14.59 16.13 9.84
C PHE A 62 -15.12 17.14 10.86
N THR A 63 -14.61 18.37 10.83
CA THR A 63 -15.03 19.50 11.67
C THR A 63 -16.53 19.83 11.59
N THR A 64 -17.18 19.53 10.47
CA THR A 64 -18.60 19.84 10.22
C THR A 64 -19.47 18.59 10.17
N VAL A 65 -19.05 17.56 9.42
CA VAL A 65 -19.81 16.31 9.25
C VAL A 65 -19.68 15.39 10.46
N ARG A 66 -18.58 15.47 11.22
CA ARG A 66 -18.37 14.74 12.48
C ARG A 66 -18.51 13.21 12.35
N LYS A 67 -18.31 12.64 11.15
CA LYS A 67 -18.38 11.19 10.90
C LYS A 67 -17.01 10.53 10.75
N ALA A 68 -16.93 9.29 11.21
CA ALA A 68 -15.80 8.39 11.10
C ALA A 68 -16.25 7.04 10.53
N TYR A 69 -15.39 6.40 9.74
CA TYR A 69 -15.66 5.14 9.05
C TYR A 69 -14.60 4.12 9.44
N VAL A 70 -15.01 2.90 9.76
CA VAL A 70 -14.12 1.84 10.23
C VAL A 70 -14.31 0.56 9.45
N TYR A 71 -13.22 -0.17 9.23
CA TYR A 71 -13.17 -1.45 8.55
C TYR A 71 -12.66 -2.50 9.53
N TYR A 72 -13.47 -3.51 9.80
CA TYR A 72 -13.11 -4.57 10.74
C TYR A 72 -13.75 -5.92 10.42
N SER A 73 -13.04 -7.00 10.73
CA SER A 73 -13.53 -8.37 10.63
C SER A 73 -14.51 -8.66 11.79
N VAL A 74 -15.59 -9.38 11.49
CA VAL A 74 -16.61 -9.83 12.46
C VAL A 74 -17.00 -11.29 12.21
N SER A 75 -17.60 -11.95 13.21
CA SER A 75 -18.36 -13.18 12.99
C SER A 75 -19.85 -12.96 13.20
N VAL A 76 -20.65 -13.22 12.17
CA VAL A 76 -22.11 -13.07 12.17
C VAL A 76 -22.73 -14.42 11.83
N LYS A 77 -23.54 -14.97 12.74
CA LYS A 77 -24.18 -16.30 12.57
C LYS A 77 -23.21 -17.46 12.25
N LYS A 78 -21.93 -17.35 12.67
CA LYS A 78 -20.79 -18.25 12.36
C LYS A 78 -20.19 -18.10 10.95
N GLU A 79 -20.61 -17.11 10.18
CA GLU A 79 -19.90 -16.67 8.96
C GLU A 79 -18.87 -15.60 9.35
N GLU A 80 -17.69 -15.62 8.73
CA GLU A 80 -16.70 -14.54 8.85
C GLU A 80 -17.00 -13.47 7.79
N ARG A 81 -16.96 -12.20 8.18
CA ARG A 81 -17.30 -11.07 7.32
C ARG A 81 -16.39 -9.88 7.57
N ILE A 82 -16.08 -9.16 6.51
CA ILE A 82 -15.70 -7.75 6.58
C ILE A 82 -16.95 -6.95 6.90
N ARG A 83 -16.83 -6.00 7.82
CA ARG A 83 -17.81 -4.93 8.04
C ARG A 83 -17.15 -3.57 7.88
N ILE A 84 -17.80 -2.71 7.11
CA ILE A 84 -17.54 -1.27 7.08
C ILE A 84 -18.70 -0.60 7.81
N SER A 85 -18.39 0.18 8.85
CA SER A 85 -19.38 0.92 9.66
C SER A 85 -19.03 2.40 9.76
N GLU A 86 -20.08 3.22 9.81
CA GLU A 86 -20.05 4.64 10.12
C GLU A 86 -20.35 4.86 11.61
N PHE A 87 -19.71 5.87 12.21
CA PHE A 87 -19.89 6.32 13.58
C PHE A 87 -19.87 7.85 13.62
N THR A 88 -20.63 8.47 14.52
CA THR A 88 -20.59 9.92 14.77
C THR A 88 -19.64 10.28 15.93
N LEU A 89 -19.05 11.47 15.87
CA LEU A 89 -18.23 12.04 16.93
C LEU A 89 -19.12 12.62 18.03
N SER A 90 -18.93 12.14 19.27
CA SER A 90 -19.77 12.45 20.41
C SER A 90 -20.06 13.94 20.54
N ALA A 91 -21.32 14.30 20.81
CA ALA A 91 -21.73 15.66 21.16
C ALA A 91 -21.11 16.15 22.48
N HIS A 92 -20.48 15.26 23.26
CA HIS A 92 -19.91 15.56 24.57
C HIS A 92 -18.38 15.50 24.63
N ASP A 93 -17.70 14.85 23.68
CA ASP A 93 -16.24 14.75 23.67
C ASP A 93 -15.71 14.67 22.22
N GLU A 94 -14.92 15.66 21.81
CA GLU A 94 -14.28 15.69 20.49
C GLU A 94 -13.16 14.65 20.32
N ASN A 95 -12.87 13.87 21.37
CA ASN A 95 -11.90 12.78 21.40
C ASN A 95 -12.56 11.40 21.58
N GLN A 96 -13.89 11.28 21.39
CA GLN A 96 -14.61 10.00 21.48
C GLN A 96 -15.73 9.89 20.44
N LEU A 97 -15.81 8.76 19.73
CA LEU A 97 -16.97 8.40 18.91
C LEU A 97 -18.12 7.88 19.79
N ASP A 98 -19.36 8.14 19.36
CA ASP A 98 -20.54 7.58 20.02
C ASP A 98 -20.80 6.15 19.53
N HIS A 99 -20.47 5.17 20.38
CA HIS A 99 -20.73 3.75 20.16
C HIS A 99 -22.20 3.40 19.85
N SER A 100 -23.16 4.20 20.29
CA SER A 100 -24.59 3.96 20.00
C SER A 100 -25.00 4.42 18.59
N SER A 101 -24.15 5.18 17.91
CA SER A 101 -24.35 5.67 16.55
C SER A 101 -23.76 4.76 15.46
N GLU A 102 -23.38 3.51 15.78
CA GLU A 102 -22.89 2.57 14.76
C GLU A 102 -23.95 2.31 13.69
N ARG A 103 -23.60 2.59 12.43
CA ARG A 103 -24.40 2.23 11.27
C ARG A 103 -23.57 1.48 10.24
N THR A 104 -23.91 0.22 9.99
CA THR A 104 -23.25 -0.59 8.96
C THR A 104 -23.47 -0.01 7.58
N ILE A 105 -22.39 0.28 6.86
CA ILE A 105 -22.39 0.78 5.48
C ILE A 105 -22.37 -0.40 4.50
N LEU A 106 -21.47 -1.38 4.70
CA LEU A 106 -21.31 -2.54 3.83
C LEU A 106 -20.84 -3.75 4.65
N GLU A 107 -21.33 -4.94 4.31
CA GLU A 107 -20.72 -6.22 4.73
C GLU A 107 -20.34 -7.06 3.51
N VAL A 108 -19.19 -7.74 3.58
CA VAL A 108 -18.74 -8.70 2.57
C VAL A 108 -18.38 -10.00 3.28
N VAL A 109 -18.93 -11.13 2.82
CA VAL A 109 -18.65 -12.46 3.39
C VAL A 109 -17.29 -12.94 2.91
N GLU A 110 -16.44 -13.42 3.83
CA GLU A 110 -15.09 -13.87 3.52
C GLU A 110 -15.03 -15.41 3.42
N PRO A 111 -14.55 -15.98 2.29
CA PRO A 111 -14.49 -17.43 2.10
C PRO A 111 -13.23 -18.10 2.71
N ALA A 112 -12.30 -17.30 3.25
CA ALA A 112 -11.21 -17.71 4.13
C ALA A 112 -10.79 -16.56 5.07
N SER A 113 -10.00 -16.88 6.09
CA SER A 113 -9.60 -15.97 7.15
C SER A 113 -8.37 -15.11 6.81
N ASN A 114 -8.15 -14.81 5.53
CA ASN A 114 -6.92 -14.18 5.04
C ASN A 114 -7.17 -13.53 3.65
N HIS A 115 -6.26 -12.66 3.21
CA HIS A 115 -6.48 -11.66 2.14
C HIS A 115 -7.68 -10.75 2.41
N ASN A 116 -7.74 -10.19 3.62
CA ASN A 116 -8.88 -9.39 4.07
C ASN A 116 -8.88 -7.95 3.49
N GLY A 117 -7.86 -7.57 2.71
CA GLY A 117 -7.61 -6.18 2.32
C GLY A 117 -7.42 -5.31 3.55
N GLY A 118 -8.28 -4.31 3.75
CA GLY A 118 -8.47 -3.70 5.07
C GLY A 118 -8.68 -2.20 5.08
N GLN A 119 -8.36 -1.50 4.00
CA GLN A 119 -8.24 -0.05 4.05
C GLN A 119 -9.52 0.70 3.63
N LEU A 120 -9.74 1.82 4.35
CA LEU A 120 -10.56 2.95 3.94
C LEU A 120 -9.67 4.17 3.66
N LEU A 121 -9.99 4.95 2.63
CA LEU A 121 -9.47 6.30 2.45
C LEU A 121 -10.46 7.16 1.66
N PHE A 122 -10.37 8.48 1.81
CA PHE A 122 -11.14 9.41 0.99
C PHE A 122 -10.30 9.93 -0.19
N GLY A 123 -10.94 10.05 -1.36
CA GLY A 123 -10.34 10.69 -2.51
C GLY A 123 -10.37 12.22 -2.42
N HIS A 124 -9.54 12.90 -3.24
CA HIS A 124 -9.68 14.35 -3.45
C HIS A 124 -10.95 14.71 -4.25
N ASP A 125 -11.67 13.70 -4.77
CA ASP A 125 -13.03 13.80 -5.31
C ASP A 125 -14.13 13.70 -4.23
N GLY A 126 -13.75 13.47 -2.96
CA GLY A 126 -14.66 13.44 -1.81
C GLY A 126 -15.25 12.07 -1.48
N TYR A 127 -15.12 11.08 -2.36
CA TYR A 127 -15.72 9.76 -2.18
C TYR A 127 -14.90 8.82 -1.29
N LEU A 128 -15.58 7.87 -0.64
CA LEU A 128 -14.95 6.85 0.20
C LEU A 128 -14.53 5.65 -0.67
N TYR A 129 -13.23 5.37 -0.65
CA TYR A 129 -12.63 4.20 -1.28
C TYR A 129 -12.43 3.08 -0.27
N ILE A 130 -12.72 1.84 -0.68
CA ILE A 130 -12.66 0.63 0.15
C ILE A 130 -11.82 -0.43 -0.57
N PHE A 131 -10.80 -0.98 0.08
CA PHE A 131 -9.89 -1.98 -0.51
C PHE A 131 -10.08 -3.34 0.12
N ILE A 132 -10.48 -4.30 -0.71
CA ILE A 132 -10.91 -5.63 -0.29
C ILE A 132 -10.10 -6.66 -1.10
N GLY A 133 -9.37 -7.53 -0.41
CA GLY A 133 -8.62 -8.63 -1.02
C GLY A 133 -9.52 -9.72 -1.59
N ASP A 134 -8.93 -10.71 -2.26
CA ASP A 134 -9.63 -11.76 -3.01
C ASP A 134 -10.45 -12.74 -2.15
N GLY A 135 -10.37 -12.64 -0.83
CA GLY A 135 -11.04 -13.53 0.13
C GLY A 135 -10.25 -14.79 0.48
N GLY A 136 -9.00 -14.90 0.04
CA GLY A 136 -8.00 -15.78 0.62
C GLY A 136 -7.69 -17.04 -0.16
N ARG A 137 -6.89 -17.91 0.48
CA ARG A 137 -6.32 -19.16 -0.07
C ARG A 137 -5.31 -18.92 -1.21
N ALA A 138 -4.54 -19.96 -1.52
CA ALA A 138 -3.52 -19.88 -2.56
C ALA A 138 -4.16 -19.82 -3.96
N GLY A 139 -3.90 -18.74 -4.70
CA GLY A 139 -4.26 -18.61 -6.11
C GLY A 139 -5.75 -18.39 -6.41
N ASP A 140 -6.48 -17.65 -5.56
CA ASP A 140 -7.89 -17.25 -5.75
C ASP A 140 -8.76 -18.36 -6.40
N PRO A 141 -9.01 -19.48 -5.68
CA PRO A 141 -9.62 -20.67 -6.24
C PRO A 141 -11.14 -20.54 -6.46
N PHE A 142 -11.69 -19.33 -6.36
CA PHE A 142 -13.13 -19.10 -6.31
C PHE A 142 -13.72 -18.86 -7.71
N GLY A 143 -14.62 -19.75 -8.13
CA GLY A 143 -15.21 -19.71 -9.47
C GLY A 143 -14.20 -19.97 -10.59
N LYS A 144 -14.57 -19.62 -11.83
CA LYS A 144 -13.79 -19.96 -13.04
C LYS A 144 -12.45 -19.22 -13.12
N PHE A 145 -12.44 -17.94 -12.79
CA PHE A 145 -11.32 -17.01 -13.01
C PHE A 145 -10.87 -16.26 -11.74
N GLY A 146 -11.39 -16.65 -10.57
CA GLY A 146 -11.14 -16.00 -9.29
C GLY A 146 -12.19 -14.94 -8.96
N ASN A 147 -12.35 -14.65 -7.66
CA ASN A 147 -13.09 -13.50 -7.16
C ASN A 147 -12.57 -12.19 -7.76
N SER A 148 -11.25 -12.08 -7.91
CA SER A 148 -10.55 -10.87 -8.32
C SER A 148 -10.96 -10.38 -9.71
N GLN A 149 -11.03 -11.30 -10.68
CA GLN A 149 -11.56 -11.03 -12.03
C GLN A 149 -13.11 -11.03 -12.09
N ASN A 150 -13.79 -11.65 -11.11
CA ASN A 150 -15.25 -11.68 -11.07
C ASN A 150 -15.82 -10.34 -10.56
N LYS A 151 -16.50 -9.59 -11.43
CA LYS A 151 -17.15 -8.32 -11.07
C LYS A 151 -18.47 -8.47 -10.31
N SER A 152 -19.04 -9.67 -10.18
CA SER A 152 -20.28 -9.90 -9.39
C SER A 152 -20.04 -9.98 -7.87
N THR A 153 -18.78 -9.93 -7.43
CA THR A 153 -18.36 -9.90 -6.02
C THR A 153 -17.54 -8.65 -5.69
N HIS A 154 -17.56 -8.24 -4.42
CA HIS A 154 -16.76 -7.15 -3.87
C HIS A 154 -15.33 -7.57 -3.49
N LEU A 155 -15.02 -8.87 -3.51
CA LEU A 155 -13.70 -9.42 -3.19
C LEU A 155 -12.69 -9.21 -4.35
N GLY A 156 -11.46 -8.83 -4.04
CA GLY A 156 -10.38 -8.53 -5.00
C GLY A 156 -10.65 -7.27 -5.81
N LYS A 157 -11.01 -6.18 -5.11
CA LYS A 157 -11.50 -4.90 -5.68
C LYS A 157 -10.97 -3.69 -4.91
N ALA A 158 -10.89 -2.57 -5.64
CA ALA A 158 -11.04 -1.23 -5.07
C ALA A 158 -12.48 -0.76 -5.35
N LEU A 159 -13.23 -0.45 -4.30
CA LEU A 159 -14.58 0.13 -4.39
C LEU A 159 -14.53 1.65 -4.19
N ARG A 160 -15.54 2.36 -4.66
CA ARG A 160 -15.74 3.81 -4.50
C ARG A 160 -17.22 4.12 -4.33
N ILE A 161 -17.58 4.66 -3.17
CA ILE A 161 -18.98 4.97 -2.78
C ILE A 161 -19.11 6.40 -2.25
N ASP A 162 -20.31 6.94 -2.33
CA ASP A 162 -20.66 8.24 -1.75
C ASP A 162 -21.34 8.07 -0.40
N VAL A 163 -20.80 8.70 0.64
CA VAL A 163 -21.28 8.64 2.03
C VAL A 163 -21.78 9.99 2.53
N ASP A 164 -21.91 10.99 1.64
CA ASP A 164 -22.52 12.28 1.97
C ASP A 164 -24.06 12.23 1.82
N ASN A 165 -24.77 13.06 2.60
CA ASN A 165 -26.25 13.15 2.60
C ASN A 165 -26.99 11.83 2.88
N ASN A 166 -26.34 10.90 3.59
CA ASN A 166 -26.78 9.51 3.76
C ASN A 166 -27.58 9.25 5.06
N ASP A 167 -27.91 10.26 5.87
CA ASP A 167 -28.45 10.09 7.23
C ASP A 167 -29.83 9.41 7.28
N ASP A 168 -30.83 9.97 6.60
CA ASP A 168 -32.22 9.47 6.59
C ASP A 168 -32.50 8.40 5.51
N GLY A 169 -31.46 7.87 4.85
CA GLY A 169 -31.58 7.13 3.60
C GLY A 169 -30.79 5.82 3.54
N ALA A 170 -30.43 5.43 2.31
CA ALA A 170 -29.49 4.33 2.08
C ALA A 170 -28.12 4.65 2.72
N PRO A 171 -27.36 3.66 3.23
CA PRO A 171 -26.09 3.94 3.92
C PRO A 171 -25.03 4.62 3.03
N TYR A 172 -25.14 4.48 1.72
CA TYR A 172 -24.32 5.14 0.72
C TYR A 172 -25.10 5.28 -0.60
N SER A 173 -24.59 6.12 -1.51
CA SER A 173 -25.00 6.15 -2.92
C SER A 173 -23.83 5.75 -3.84
N ILE A 174 -24.11 5.48 -5.12
CA ILE A 174 -23.06 5.18 -6.10
C ILE A 174 -22.73 6.45 -6.89
N PRO A 175 -21.45 6.87 -6.95
CA PRO A 175 -21.03 7.95 -7.83
C PRO A 175 -21.44 7.67 -9.28
N SER A 176 -22.18 8.62 -9.88
CA SER A 176 -22.78 8.45 -11.23
C SER A 176 -21.79 8.22 -12.37
N ASP A 177 -20.49 8.40 -12.11
CA ASP A 177 -19.41 8.16 -13.05
C ASP A 177 -18.69 6.81 -12.84
N ASN A 178 -19.07 5.97 -11.86
CA ASN A 178 -18.39 4.69 -11.60
C ASN A 178 -18.37 3.79 -12.86
N PRO A 179 -17.23 3.14 -13.16
CA PRO A 179 -16.94 2.62 -14.50
C PRO A 179 -17.81 1.44 -14.96
N PHE A 180 -18.41 0.68 -14.03
CA PHE A 180 -19.13 -0.57 -14.34
C PHE A 180 -20.66 -0.48 -14.18
N LEU A 181 -21.22 0.73 -14.04
CA LEU A 181 -22.67 0.98 -13.88
C LEU A 181 -23.55 0.36 -14.98
N GLY A 182 -23.03 0.24 -16.21
CA GLY A 182 -23.74 -0.36 -17.35
C GLY A 182 -23.38 -1.82 -17.64
N GLU A 183 -22.47 -2.44 -16.88
CA GLU A 183 -22.01 -3.81 -17.13
C GLU A 183 -22.93 -4.81 -16.41
N LYS A 184 -23.51 -5.74 -17.18
CA LYS A 184 -24.44 -6.74 -16.63
C LYS A 184 -23.75 -7.61 -15.58
N ASP A 185 -24.45 -7.83 -14.47
CA ASP A 185 -24.02 -8.65 -13.33
C ASP A 185 -22.77 -8.12 -12.58
N ALA A 186 -22.27 -6.92 -12.92
CA ALA A 186 -21.20 -6.25 -12.19
C ALA A 186 -21.73 -5.51 -10.95
N LYS A 187 -20.87 -5.37 -9.92
CA LYS A 187 -21.15 -4.56 -8.73
C LYS A 187 -20.89 -3.07 -9.00
N PRO A 188 -21.88 -2.18 -8.83
CA PRO A 188 -21.77 -0.76 -9.18
C PRO A 188 -20.81 0.02 -8.26
N GLU A 189 -20.47 -0.53 -7.10
CA GLU A 189 -19.46 0.03 -6.19
C GLU A 189 -18.02 -0.09 -6.72
N ILE A 190 -17.76 -0.96 -7.71
CA ILE A 190 -16.39 -1.23 -8.19
C ILE A 190 -15.82 -0.02 -8.94
N TYR A 191 -14.66 0.44 -8.49
CA TYR A 191 -13.82 1.42 -9.18
C TYR A 191 -12.68 0.76 -9.96
N ALA A 192 -12.06 -0.28 -9.40
CA ALA A 192 -11.03 -1.10 -10.04
C ALA A 192 -11.05 -2.55 -9.52
N TYR A 193 -10.48 -3.48 -10.27
CA TYR A 193 -10.57 -4.92 -9.98
C TYR A 193 -9.29 -5.69 -10.34
N GLY A 194 -9.25 -6.99 -10.04
CA GLY A 194 -8.08 -7.82 -10.35
C GLY A 194 -6.89 -7.59 -9.43
N VAL A 195 -7.14 -7.15 -8.18
CA VAL A 195 -6.13 -7.03 -7.11
C VAL A 195 -6.22 -8.23 -6.16
N ARG A 196 -5.12 -8.58 -5.49
CA ARG A 196 -4.98 -9.79 -4.65
C ARG A 196 -5.26 -9.54 -3.18
N ASN A 197 -4.42 -8.76 -2.51
CA ASN A 197 -4.54 -8.38 -1.11
C ASN A 197 -3.91 -7.00 -0.90
N MET A 198 -4.57 -5.99 -1.45
CA MET A 198 -4.05 -4.63 -1.50
C MET A 198 -4.10 -3.96 -0.12
N TRP A 199 -2.93 -3.89 0.55
CA TRP A 199 -2.83 -3.68 1.99
C TRP A 199 -2.77 -2.21 2.40
N ARG A 200 -1.94 -1.40 1.73
CA ARG A 200 -1.89 0.05 1.96
C ARG A 200 -1.84 0.84 0.67
N CYS A 201 -2.89 1.63 0.51
CA CYS A 201 -3.04 2.70 -0.44
C CYS A 201 -2.82 4.07 0.19
N SER A 202 -2.30 5.02 -0.58
CA SER A 202 -2.23 6.44 -0.26
C SER A 202 -2.57 7.27 -1.49
N ILE A 203 -3.02 8.51 -1.27
CA ILE A 203 -3.20 9.48 -2.34
C ILE A 203 -2.14 10.55 -2.20
N ASP A 204 -1.43 10.83 -3.29
CA ASP A 204 -0.50 11.93 -3.39
C ASP A 204 -1.25 13.27 -3.12
N ARG A 205 -0.87 14.00 -2.07
CA ARG A 205 -1.44 15.34 -1.77
C ARG A 205 -1.15 16.33 -2.91
N GLY A 206 -0.17 16.03 -3.76
CA GLY A 206 0.42 16.91 -4.76
C GLY A 206 1.66 17.62 -4.22
N ASP A 207 2.57 17.96 -5.13
CA ASP A 207 3.64 18.91 -4.82
C ASP A 207 3.04 20.28 -4.44
N THR A 208 3.47 20.89 -3.33
CA THR A 208 2.81 22.08 -2.77
C THR A 208 3.07 23.38 -3.56
N ALA A 209 4.05 23.39 -4.47
CA ALA A 209 4.34 24.55 -5.32
C ALA A 209 3.73 24.41 -6.74
N THR A 210 3.59 23.19 -7.25
CA THR A 210 3.18 22.93 -8.65
C THR A 210 1.88 22.15 -8.80
N GLY A 211 1.32 21.60 -7.70
CA GLY A 211 0.20 20.67 -7.72
C GLY A 211 0.52 19.29 -8.33
N ARG A 212 1.74 19.07 -8.87
CA ARG A 212 2.05 17.86 -9.64
C ARG A 212 1.81 16.59 -8.82
N GLY A 213 1.07 15.68 -9.43
CA GLY A 213 0.81 14.34 -8.91
C GLY A 213 -0.41 14.23 -7.99
N ARG A 214 -1.05 15.35 -7.61
CA ARG A 214 -2.24 15.36 -6.75
C ARG A 214 -3.31 14.40 -7.25
N GLY A 215 -3.83 13.56 -6.36
CA GLY A 215 -4.94 12.65 -6.66
C GLY A 215 -4.54 11.28 -7.21
N ARG A 216 -3.26 11.06 -7.53
CA ARG A 216 -2.77 9.72 -7.87
C ARG A 216 -2.82 8.81 -6.65
N MET A 217 -3.45 7.65 -6.82
CA MET A 217 -3.57 6.62 -5.79
C MET A 217 -2.45 5.59 -5.98
N PHE A 218 -1.57 5.49 -5.00
CA PHE A 218 -0.50 4.50 -4.95
C PHE A 218 -0.88 3.41 -3.97
N CYS A 219 -0.73 2.14 -4.33
CA CYS A 219 -1.00 1.02 -3.44
C CYS A 219 0.15 0.00 -3.44
N GLY A 220 0.27 -0.78 -2.37
CA GLY A 220 1.02 -2.03 -2.38
C GLY A 220 0.07 -3.22 -2.39
N ASP A 221 0.24 -4.13 -3.36
CA ASP A 221 -0.53 -5.38 -3.45
C ASP A 221 0.35 -6.60 -3.14
N VAL A 222 -0.08 -7.39 -2.15
CA VAL A 222 0.70 -8.52 -1.63
C VAL A 222 0.51 -9.72 -2.52
N GLY A 223 1.60 -10.19 -3.14
CA GLY A 223 1.60 -11.29 -4.10
C GLY A 223 1.54 -12.69 -3.48
N GLN A 224 1.71 -13.72 -4.32
CA GLN A 224 1.39 -15.10 -3.94
C GLN A 224 2.62 -15.96 -3.60
N ASN A 225 3.64 -15.93 -4.47
CA ASN A 225 4.75 -16.88 -4.51
C ASN A 225 6.05 -16.28 -5.08
N LYS A 226 5.96 -15.29 -5.98
CA LYS A 226 7.08 -14.79 -6.77
C LYS A 226 7.38 -13.32 -6.60
N TYR A 227 6.37 -12.44 -6.64
CA TYR A 227 6.54 -10.99 -6.69
C TYR A 227 5.59 -10.27 -5.74
N GLU A 228 6.08 -9.19 -5.15
CA GLU A 228 5.30 -8.19 -4.42
C GLU A 228 5.18 -6.92 -5.28
N GLU A 229 4.06 -6.21 -5.23
CA GLU A 229 3.68 -5.24 -6.27
C GLU A 229 3.38 -3.84 -5.71
N VAL A 230 3.64 -2.80 -6.52
CA VAL A 230 3.27 -1.41 -6.25
C VAL A 230 2.57 -0.84 -7.47
N ASP A 231 1.37 -0.33 -7.26
CA ASP A 231 0.41 -0.01 -8.32
C ASP A 231 -0.03 1.45 -8.28
N LEU A 232 -0.36 1.98 -9.47
CA LEU A 232 -1.13 3.21 -9.62
C LEU A 232 -2.58 2.85 -9.94
N ILE A 233 -3.48 3.08 -8.99
CA ILE A 233 -4.88 2.67 -9.09
C ILE A 233 -5.68 3.69 -9.90
N VAL A 234 -6.20 3.25 -11.05
CA VAL A 234 -6.97 4.07 -11.99
C VAL A 234 -8.38 3.53 -12.18
N LYS A 235 -9.28 4.45 -12.54
CA LYS A 235 -10.70 4.17 -12.79
C LYS A 235 -10.88 3.14 -13.90
N GLY A 236 -11.57 2.05 -13.60
CA GLY A 236 -11.82 0.93 -14.50
C GLY A 236 -10.68 -0.07 -14.61
N GLY A 237 -9.54 0.18 -13.95
CA GLY A 237 -8.33 -0.63 -14.07
C GLY A 237 -8.52 -2.09 -13.65
N ASN A 238 -7.88 -2.99 -14.40
CA ASN A 238 -7.71 -4.40 -14.07
C ASN A 238 -6.24 -4.62 -13.67
N TYR A 239 -5.96 -5.13 -12.48
CA TYR A 239 -4.58 -5.39 -12.02
C TYR A 239 -4.14 -6.84 -12.25
N GLY A 240 -4.93 -7.59 -13.03
CA GLY A 240 -4.51 -8.85 -13.65
C GLY A 240 -4.50 -10.07 -12.73
N TRP A 241 -4.56 -9.95 -11.40
CA TRP A 241 -4.67 -11.09 -10.50
C TRP A 241 -6.02 -11.81 -10.70
N ARG A 242 -6.10 -13.15 -10.78
CA ARG A 242 -5.03 -14.16 -10.60
C ARG A 242 -4.30 -14.64 -11.87
N ALA A 243 -4.47 -13.95 -13.00
CA ALA A 243 -3.80 -14.31 -14.24
C ALA A 243 -2.31 -13.93 -14.23
N LYS A 244 -2.01 -12.75 -13.68
CA LYS A 244 -0.66 -12.20 -13.47
C LYS A 244 -0.30 -12.10 -11.99
N GLU A 245 1.00 -11.99 -11.75
CA GLU A 245 1.68 -11.74 -10.47
C GLU A 245 3.00 -11.03 -10.85
N GLY A 246 3.07 -9.73 -10.58
CA GLY A 246 4.07 -8.82 -11.12
C GLY A 246 4.03 -8.80 -12.65
N PHE A 247 5.19 -8.57 -13.25
CA PHE A 247 5.39 -8.65 -14.70
C PHE A 247 5.34 -10.08 -15.27
N SER A 248 4.73 -11.05 -14.57
CA SER A 248 4.73 -12.48 -14.91
C SER A 248 3.34 -13.10 -14.87
N CYS A 249 3.06 -14.06 -15.75
CA CYS A 249 1.86 -14.90 -15.61
C CYS A 249 1.95 -15.79 -14.36
N TYR A 250 0.88 -15.80 -13.56
CA TYR A 250 0.61 -16.77 -12.50
C TYR A 250 -0.19 -17.94 -13.08
N ASP A 251 -1.50 -17.77 -13.29
CA ASP A 251 -2.34 -18.73 -14.01
C ASP A 251 -2.06 -18.61 -15.51
N ARG A 252 -1.07 -19.38 -16.00
CA ARG A 252 -0.68 -19.40 -17.44
C ARG A 252 -1.89 -19.60 -18.37
N LYS A 253 -2.90 -20.38 -17.98
CA LYS A 253 -4.08 -20.65 -18.82
C LYS A 253 -4.98 -19.42 -18.90
N LEU A 254 -5.18 -18.70 -17.80
CA LEU A 254 -5.94 -17.45 -17.79
C LEU A 254 -5.16 -16.35 -18.55
N CYS A 255 -3.87 -16.17 -18.22
CA CYS A 255 -2.97 -15.18 -18.79
C CYS A 255 -2.81 -15.29 -20.32
N GLN A 256 -2.94 -16.49 -20.89
CA GLN A 256 -2.88 -16.73 -22.35
C GLN A 256 -4.25 -16.63 -23.05
N ASN A 257 -5.35 -16.99 -22.37
CA ASN A 257 -6.68 -17.07 -23.00
C ASN A 257 -7.57 -15.85 -22.74
N SER A 258 -7.12 -14.87 -21.96
CA SER A 258 -7.85 -13.62 -21.74
C SER A 258 -7.05 -12.43 -22.24
N SER A 259 -7.69 -11.62 -23.09
CA SER A 259 -7.23 -10.27 -23.44
C SER A 259 -7.45 -9.36 -22.23
N LEU A 260 -6.61 -9.54 -21.22
CA LEU A 260 -6.56 -8.70 -20.05
C LEU A 260 -6.01 -7.34 -20.50
N ASP A 261 -6.89 -6.33 -20.49
CA ASP A 261 -6.50 -4.93 -20.57
C ASP A 261 -5.96 -4.51 -19.19
N ASP A 262 -4.86 -5.15 -18.77
CA ASP A 262 -4.33 -5.02 -17.42
C ASP A 262 -3.30 -3.91 -17.28
N VAL A 263 -3.44 -3.17 -16.17
CA VAL A 263 -2.53 -2.14 -15.73
C VAL A 263 -1.39 -2.83 -14.97
N LEU A 264 -0.21 -2.90 -15.59
CA LEU A 264 0.98 -3.42 -14.94
C LEU A 264 1.41 -2.54 -13.76
N PRO A 265 2.00 -3.13 -12.69
CA PRO A 265 2.50 -2.37 -11.56
C PRO A 265 3.62 -1.40 -11.97
N ILE A 266 3.71 -0.26 -11.29
CA ILE A 266 4.82 0.69 -11.49
C ILE A 266 6.15 0.14 -10.97
N PHE A 267 6.11 -0.83 -10.06
CA PHE A 267 7.26 -1.57 -9.57
C PHE A 267 6.81 -2.93 -9.01
N ALA A 268 7.56 -3.99 -9.32
CA ALA A 268 7.37 -5.30 -8.69
C ALA A 268 8.72 -5.92 -8.32
N TYR A 269 8.81 -6.58 -7.16
CA TYR A 269 10.06 -7.11 -6.62
C TYR A 269 9.95 -8.57 -6.17
N PRO A 270 10.99 -9.41 -6.36
CA PRO A 270 10.88 -10.85 -6.15
C PRO A 270 10.92 -11.26 -4.67
N HIS A 271 10.33 -12.42 -4.34
CA HIS A 271 10.25 -13.00 -2.99
C HIS A 271 11.59 -13.34 -2.29
N LYS A 272 12.72 -13.01 -2.94
CA LYS A 272 14.09 -13.03 -2.39
C LYS A 272 14.43 -11.73 -1.66
N LEU A 273 13.78 -10.62 -2.00
CA LEU A 273 14.03 -9.27 -1.46
C LEU A 273 13.17 -9.01 -0.22
N GLY A 274 11.86 -9.21 -0.36
CA GLY A 274 10.81 -9.15 0.65
C GLY A 274 9.70 -10.15 0.34
N LYS A 275 8.63 -10.24 1.13
CA LYS A 275 7.52 -11.22 0.96
C LYS A 275 6.16 -10.76 1.52
N SER A 276 5.96 -9.45 1.66
CA SER A 276 4.66 -8.83 1.91
C SER A 276 4.89 -7.32 1.83
N VAL A 277 4.55 -6.71 0.70
CA VAL A 277 4.60 -5.25 0.55
C VAL A 277 3.60 -4.59 1.50
N THR A 278 4.10 -3.76 2.42
CA THR A 278 3.25 -3.01 3.34
C THR A 278 2.58 -1.81 2.67
N GLY A 279 2.93 -1.49 1.42
CA GLY A 279 2.60 -0.24 0.73
C GLY A 279 3.28 0.97 1.38
N GLY A 280 2.86 2.19 1.02
CA GLY A 280 3.59 3.41 1.37
C GLY A 280 2.90 4.73 1.03
N TYR A 281 3.67 5.81 1.03
CA TYR A 281 3.22 7.20 0.78
C TYR A 281 4.22 7.98 -0.08
N ILE A 282 3.72 8.85 -0.96
CA ILE A 282 4.52 9.95 -1.50
C ILE A 282 4.78 10.94 -0.36
N TYR A 283 6.04 11.18 0.02
CA TYR A 283 6.36 12.21 1.02
C TYR A 283 6.05 13.60 0.47
N ARG A 284 5.18 14.35 1.17
CA ARG A 284 4.80 15.74 0.86
C ARG A 284 5.01 16.71 2.04
N GLY A 285 5.68 16.26 3.10
CA GLY A 285 5.96 17.04 4.30
C GLY A 285 6.88 18.23 4.07
N CYS A 286 6.88 19.13 5.03
CA CYS A 286 7.64 20.38 4.97
C CYS A 286 9.09 20.21 5.43
N GLN A 287 9.34 19.38 6.45
CA GLN A 287 10.58 19.41 7.22
C GLN A 287 11.77 18.73 6.54
N MET A 288 11.54 17.76 5.64
CA MET A 288 12.58 16.94 4.98
C MET A 288 12.56 17.17 3.45
N PRO A 289 12.97 18.35 2.95
CA PRO A 289 12.78 18.77 1.56
C PRO A 289 13.44 17.87 0.50
N ASN A 290 14.40 17.02 0.87
CA ASN A 290 15.00 16.04 -0.05
C ASN A 290 14.07 14.84 -0.35
N LEU A 291 13.10 14.56 0.53
CA LEU A 291 12.18 13.43 0.39
C LEU A 291 10.96 13.76 -0.48
N ASN A 292 10.71 15.04 -0.80
CA ASN A 292 9.52 15.47 -1.58
C ASN A 292 9.41 14.72 -2.91
N GLY A 293 8.28 14.04 -3.12
CA GLY A 293 8.00 13.29 -4.34
C GLY A 293 8.61 11.88 -4.40
N LEU A 294 9.27 11.40 -3.34
CA LEU A 294 9.62 9.98 -3.20
C LEU A 294 8.41 9.19 -2.69
N TYR A 295 8.04 8.10 -3.37
CA TYR A 295 7.14 7.10 -2.81
C TYR A 295 7.92 6.23 -1.83
N ILE A 296 7.75 6.45 -0.53
CA ILE A 296 8.42 5.72 0.54
C ILE A 296 7.50 4.62 1.03
N PHE A 297 7.98 3.38 0.94
CA PHE A 297 7.23 2.15 1.25
C PHE A 297 8.11 1.13 1.95
N GLY A 298 7.54 0.00 2.36
CA GLY A 298 8.27 -1.05 3.07
C GLY A 298 7.70 -2.44 2.85
N ASP A 299 8.37 -3.42 3.44
CA ASP A 299 8.01 -4.83 3.36
C ASP A 299 7.94 -5.45 4.78
N PHE A 300 6.78 -6.01 5.11
CA PHE A 300 6.46 -6.56 6.44
C PHE A 300 7.32 -7.78 6.81
N MET A 301 7.66 -8.63 5.84
CA MET A 301 8.34 -9.91 6.09
C MET A 301 9.86 -9.82 6.15
N SER A 302 10.47 -8.85 5.48
CA SER A 302 11.91 -8.55 5.53
C SER A 302 12.23 -7.42 6.51
N GLY A 303 11.34 -6.44 6.64
CA GLY A 303 11.59 -5.18 7.33
C GLY A 303 12.30 -4.14 6.47
N ARG A 304 12.44 -4.33 5.14
CA ARG A 304 13.07 -3.32 4.26
C ARG A 304 12.24 -2.04 4.20
N LEU A 305 12.92 -0.91 4.16
CA LEU A 305 12.38 0.37 3.67
C LEU A 305 12.96 0.68 2.29
N MET A 306 12.10 1.15 1.40
CA MET A 306 12.38 1.31 -0.02
C MET A 306 11.76 2.62 -0.53
N SER A 307 12.28 3.14 -1.63
CA SER A 307 11.72 4.31 -2.30
C SER A 307 11.66 4.15 -3.81
N LEU A 308 10.59 4.65 -4.41
CA LEU A 308 10.48 4.87 -5.85
C LEU A 308 10.50 6.37 -6.14
N LYS A 309 11.20 6.78 -7.20
CA LYS A 309 11.19 8.15 -7.72
C LYS A 309 10.81 8.18 -9.19
N GLU A 310 9.75 8.92 -9.51
CA GLU A 310 9.33 9.17 -10.89
C GLU A 310 10.38 10.01 -11.65
N ASN A 311 10.90 9.48 -12.75
CA ASN A 311 11.52 10.31 -13.78
C ASN A 311 10.41 11.06 -14.52
N VAL A 312 10.23 12.33 -14.15
CA VAL A 312 9.15 13.21 -14.61
C VAL A 312 9.06 13.39 -16.14
N THR A 313 10.09 12.99 -16.88
CA THR A 313 10.21 13.12 -18.35
C THR A 313 9.95 11.81 -19.10
N THR A 314 10.30 10.65 -18.52
CA THR A 314 10.12 9.32 -19.15
C THR A 314 8.95 8.53 -18.58
N GLY A 315 8.48 8.86 -17.37
CA GLY A 315 7.47 8.11 -16.62
C GLY A 315 8.01 6.89 -15.86
N GLU A 316 9.31 6.60 -15.98
CA GLU A 316 9.97 5.47 -15.32
C GLU A 316 10.13 5.69 -13.81
N TRP A 317 10.09 4.62 -13.03
CA TRP A 317 10.23 4.67 -11.56
C TRP A 317 11.60 4.12 -11.12
N GLN A 318 12.46 5.00 -10.61
CA GLN A 318 13.77 4.65 -10.09
C GLN A 318 13.65 4.10 -8.66
N TYR A 319 13.93 2.81 -8.49
CA TYR A 319 14.05 2.15 -7.18
C TYR A 319 15.35 2.53 -6.46
N ASN A 320 15.25 2.80 -5.14
CA ASN A 320 16.38 2.96 -4.23
C ASN A 320 16.04 2.35 -2.85
N GLU A 321 16.98 1.62 -2.23
CA GLU A 321 16.84 1.17 -0.85
C GLU A 321 17.08 2.29 0.15
N ILE A 322 16.21 2.42 1.16
CA ILE A 322 16.40 3.36 2.26
C ILE A 322 17.21 2.63 3.33
N CYS A 323 18.52 2.89 3.39
CA CYS A 323 19.41 2.19 4.31
C CYS A 323 19.11 2.55 5.77
N MET A 324 18.51 1.62 6.51
CA MET A 324 18.38 1.70 7.97
C MET A 324 18.85 0.38 8.59
N GLY A 325 19.96 0.40 9.33
CA GLY A 325 20.57 -0.82 9.87
C GLY A 325 21.72 -0.60 10.86
N ALA A 326 22.18 -1.70 11.45
CA ALA A 326 23.09 -1.71 12.61
C ALA A 326 24.58 -1.50 12.28
N ASP A 327 24.98 -1.76 11.03
CA ASP A 327 26.37 -2.02 10.67
C ASP A 327 27.12 -0.83 10.05
N GLN A 328 28.40 -1.05 9.79
CA GLN A 328 29.42 -0.04 9.47
C GLN A 328 29.15 0.76 8.19
N THR A 329 28.30 0.26 7.28
CA THR A 329 27.87 0.94 6.04
C THR A 329 26.93 2.12 6.29
N CYS A 330 26.08 2.05 7.32
CA CYS A 330 25.01 3.02 7.56
C CYS A 330 24.88 3.37 9.05
N ARG A 331 26.01 3.53 9.75
CA ARG A 331 26.08 3.97 11.15
C ARG A 331 26.36 5.46 11.26
N PHE A 332 25.53 6.16 12.04
CA PHE A 332 25.63 7.60 12.31
C PHE A 332 25.32 7.91 13.79
N PRO A 333 25.50 9.16 14.27
CA PRO A 333 25.13 9.57 15.64
C PRO A 333 23.75 10.29 15.73
N LYS A 334 22.94 10.01 16.77
CA LYS A 334 21.76 10.79 17.26
C LYS A 334 20.33 10.60 16.64
N LEU A 335 20.01 9.47 15.99
CA LEU A 335 18.66 8.99 15.60
C LEU A 335 18.48 7.53 16.12
N ILE A 336 17.57 6.74 15.54
CA ILE A 336 17.34 5.31 15.83
C ILE A 336 17.54 4.46 14.54
N ASN A 337 18.43 3.46 14.59
CA ASN A 337 18.78 2.57 13.45
C ASN A 337 18.38 1.11 13.68
N SER A 338 17.88 0.79 14.88
CA SER A 338 17.24 -0.48 15.18
C SER A 338 15.75 -0.25 15.41
N TYR A 339 14.94 -0.73 14.49
CA TYR A 339 13.48 -0.71 14.54
C TYR A 339 12.98 -2.16 14.57
N TYR A 340 11.71 -2.35 14.92
CA TYR A 340 11.11 -3.67 14.86
C TYR A 340 10.92 -4.12 13.41
N LYS A 341 11.19 -5.40 13.15
CA LYS A 341 11.24 -5.97 11.80
C LYS A 341 9.91 -5.89 11.06
N TYR A 342 8.80 -6.19 11.74
CA TYR A 342 7.50 -6.33 11.09
C TYR A 342 6.85 -4.96 10.90
N ILE A 343 7.10 -4.34 9.74
CA ILE A 343 6.47 -3.07 9.34
C ILE A 343 5.01 -3.35 8.98
N ILE A 344 4.09 -3.03 9.90
CA ILE A 344 2.65 -3.33 9.77
C ILE A 344 1.89 -2.24 9.02
N SER A 345 2.38 -1.00 9.02
CA SER A 345 1.64 0.14 8.47
C SER A 345 2.55 1.35 8.25
N PHE A 346 2.18 2.22 7.32
CA PHE A 346 2.69 3.60 7.25
C PHE A 346 1.68 4.60 7.84
N ALA A 347 2.07 5.86 7.93
CA ALA A 347 1.16 6.98 8.19
C ALA A 347 1.77 8.30 7.73
N GLU A 348 0.92 9.31 7.60
CA GLU A 348 1.27 10.72 7.42
C GLU A 348 0.68 11.50 8.62
N ASP A 349 1.38 12.52 9.12
CA ASP A 349 0.75 13.52 10.00
C ASP A 349 0.11 14.66 9.18
N GLU A 350 -0.68 15.50 9.83
CA GLU A 350 -1.40 16.61 9.20
C GLU A 350 -0.48 17.65 8.52
N ALA A 351 0.84 17.62 8.77
CA ALA A 351 1.83 18.46 8.11
C ALA A 351 2.57 17.75 6.95
N GLY A 352 2.12 16.56 6.54
CA GLY A 352 2.69 15.76 5.45
C GLY A 352 3.91 14.93 5.85
N GLU A 353 4.29 14.89 7.12
CA GLU A 353 5.49 14.15 7.55
C GLU A 353 5.18 12.67 7.71
N LEU A 354 6.03 11.81 7.15
CA LEU A 354 5.80 10.36 7.15
C LEU A 354 6.29 9.65 8.42
N TYR A 355 5.57 8.58 8.73
CA TYR A 355 5.83 7.65 9.81
C TYR A 355 5.65 6.21 9.32
N PHE A 356 6.28 5.26 10.01
CA PHE A 356 5.94 3.85 9.89
C PHE A 356 5.72 3.22 11.27
N LEU A 357 4.90 2.18 11.31
CA LEU A 357 4.49 1.45 12.51
C LEU A 357 5.04 0.03 12.39
N ALA A 358 5.70 -0.46 13.44
CA ALA A 358 6.27 -1.81 13.44
C ALA A 358 6.17 -2.50 14.80
N THR A 359 6.08 -3.83 14.78
CA THR A 359 5.89 -4.70 15.96
C THR A 359 7.01 -5.74 16.09
N GLY A 360 7.33 -6.14 17.32
CA GLY A 360 8.32 -7.19 17.57
C GLY A 360 7.85 -8.60 17.18
N ALA A 361 6.54 -8.78 16.96
CA ALA A 361 5.92 -10.04 16.55
C ALA A 361 4.70 -9.77 15.65
N PRO A 362 4.40 -10.63 14.66
CA PRO A 362 3.33 -10.44 13.69
C PRO A 362 1.99 -10.98 14.22
N SER A 363 1.49 -10.46 15.35
CA SER A 363 0.27 -10.95 16.01
C SER A 363 -0.52 -9.79 16.62
N ALA A 364 -1.85 -9.85 16.56
CA ALA A 364 -2.75 -8.91 17.22
C ALA A 364 -2.52 -8.81 18.74
N THR A 365 -1.91 -9.83 19.35
CA THR A 365 -1.58 -9.88 20.80
C THR A 365 -0.13 -9.47 21.12
N ALA A 366 0.60 -8.87 20.16
CA ALA A 366 1.93 -8.33 20.41
C ALA A 366 1.89 -7.25 21.51
N ARG A 367 2.64 -7.47 22.60
CA ARG A 367 2.63 -6.63 23.82
C ARG A 367 2.95 -5.15 23.61
N ALA A 368 3.58 -4.78 22.49
CA ALA A 368 3.83 -3.41 22.08
C ALA A 368 4.11 -3.32 20.57
N GLY A 369 3.60 -2.27 19.94
CA GLY A 369 4.14 -1.71 18.69
C GLY A 369 4.92 -0.42 18.95
N VAL A 370 5.63 0.08 17.94
CA VAL A 370 6.31 1.38 17.98
C VAL A 370 6.01 2.15 16.69
N ILE A 371 5.78 3.46 16.83
CA ILE A 371 5.62 4.41 15.72
C ILE A 371 6.95 5.15 15.56
N TYR A 372 7.52 5.13 14.36
CA TYR A 372 8.79 5.77 14.00
C TYR A 372 8.51 6.91 13.02
N LYS A 373 9.02 8.13 13.28
CA LYS A 373 8.97 9.24 12.31
C LYS A 373 10.14 9.11 11.33
N ILE A 374 9.87 9.27 10.04
CA ILE A 374 10.91 9.27 9.00
C ILE A 374 11.58 10.65 8.98
N ILE A 375 12.91 10.66 9.04
CA ILE A 375 13.74 11.87 9.13
C ILE A 375 14.93 11.71 8.17
N ASP A 376 15.18 12.72 7.33
CA ASP A 376 16.45 12.91 6.61
C ASP A 376 17.23 14.07 7.26
N PRO A 377 18.19 13.79 8.16
CA PRO A 377 19.00 14.85 8.74
C PRO A 377 20.11 15.37 7.81
N SER A 378 20.25 14.86 6.58
CA SER A 378 21.17 15.47 5.60
C SER A 378 20.71 16.87 5.18
N ARG A 379 19.40 17.15 5.24
CA ARG A 379 18.84 18.49 5.03
C ARG A 379 17.46 18.63 5.67
N ARG A 380 17.40 19.41 6.76
CA ARG A 380 16.12 19.91 7.31
C ARG A 380 15.72 21.24 6.65
N ALA A 381 14.43 21.53 6.63
CA ALA A 381 13.94 22.88 6.34
C ALA A 381 14.48 23.93 7.33
N PRO A 382 14.61 25.21 6.92
CA PRO A 382 15.06 26.29 7.81
C PRO A 382 14.19 26.42 9.08
N PRO A 383 14.77 26.89 10.20
CA PRO A 383 14.01 27.20 11.41
C PRO A 383 12.81 28.10 11.11
N GLY A 384 11.68 27.85 11.78
CA GLY A 384 10.44 28.59 11.57
C GLY A 384 9.64 28.21 10.31
N LYS A 385 10.28 27.79 9.20
CA LYS A 385 9.57 27.52 7.92
C LYS A 385 8.44 26.50 8.06
N CYS A 386 8.66 25.46 8.86
CA CYS A 386 7.68 24.40 9.14
C CYS A 386 7.15 24.51 10.57
N SER A 387 6.98 25.73 11.09
CA SER A 387 6.38 25.97 12.40
C SER A 387 4.88 25.74 12.33
N ILE A 388 4.41 24.77 13.11
CA ILE A 388 3.00 24.42 13.27
C ILE A 388 2.51 25.06 14.58
N LYS A 389 1.30 25.62 14.56
CA LYS A 389 0.57 26.06 15.76
C LYS A 389 -0.71 25.24 15.87
N PRO A 390 -0.70 24.11 16.60
CA PRO A 390 -1.88 23.26 16.74
C PRO A 390 -3.03 24.00 17.42
N THR A 391 -4.23 23.79 16.91
CA THR A 391 -5.49 24.24 17.52
C THR A 391 -5.69 23.55 18.87
N HIS A 392 -6.26 24.27 19.84
CA HIS A 392 -6.52 23.73 21.17
C HIS A 392 -7.48 22.54 21.14
N VAL A 393 -7.17 21.50 21.94
CA VAL A 393 -8.00 20.30 22.10
C VAL A 393 -8.54 20.22 23.52
N ASN A 394 -9.85 20.07 23.65
CA ASN A 394 -10.56 19.91 24.92
C ASN A 394 -10.43 18.48 25.44
N VAL A 395 -9.34 18.18 26.15
CA VAL A 395 -9.09 16.83 26.71
C VAL A 395 -9.97 16.55 27.92
N LYS A 396 -10.67 15.41 27.92
CA LYS A 396 -11.34 14.84 29.10
C LYS A 396 -10.71 13.50 29.49
N GLY A 397 -10.43 13.33 30.78
CA GLY A 397 -9.69 12.17 31.30
C GLY A 397 -8.29 12.57 31.76
N LYS A 398 -7.38 11.59 31.83
CA LYS A 398 -5.97 11.82 32.17
C LYS A 398 -5.14 11.85 30.89
N LEU A 399 -4.11 12.70 30.88
CA LEU A 399 -3.13 12.72 29.81
C LEU A 399 -1.94 11.85 30.19
N ILE A 400 -1.62 10.87 29.34
CA ILE A 400 -0.41 10.04 29.44
C ILE A 400 0.67 10.77 28.63
N HIS A 401 1.54 11.49 29.33
CA HIS A 401 2.58 12.30 28.70
C HIS A 401 3.54 11.45 27.85
N PHE A 402 3.87 11.97 26.66
CA PHE A 402 4.88 11.35 25.83
C PHE A 402 6.28 11.72 26.32
N HIS A 403 7.01 10.69 26.74
CA HIS A 403 8.44 10.78 27.02
C HIS A 403 9.18 10.07 25.88
N PRO A 404 9.90 10.79 25.01
CA PRO A 404 10.71 10.17 23.98
C PRO A 404 11.78 9.29 24.66
N LYS A 405 11.90 8.04 24.21
CA LYS A 405 12.87 7.08 24.79
C LYS A 405 14.32 7.35 24.38
N GLU A 406 14.52 8.21 23.38
CA GLU A 406 15.80 8.60 22.82
C GLU A 406 15.74 10.12 22.55
N GLU A 407 16.73 10.87 23.04
CA GLU A 407 16.79 12.33 22.86
C GLU A 407 17.61 12.71 21.62
N PHE A 408 17.18 13.75 20.89
CA PHE A 408 17.98 14.36 19.83
C PHE A 408 19.20 15.09 20.43
N VAL A 409 20.34 14.39 20.57
CA VAL A 409 21.57 14.92 21.23
C VAL A 409 22.32 15.95 20.37
N ILE A 410 21.62 16.91 19.76
CA ILE A 410 22.25 17.99 18.98
C ILE A 410 23.13 18.86 19.91
N ASN A 411 22.64 19.18 21.11
CA ASN A 411 23.24 20.16 22.02
C ASN A 411 23.92 19.58 23.28
N LYS A 412 24.84 18.62 23.12
CA LYS A 412 25.95 18.50 24.08
C LYS A 412 27.17 19.18 23.47
N LYS A 413 27.72 20.19 24.18
CA LYS A 413 29.05 20.73 23.89
C LYS A 413 30.05 19.57 23.80
N PRO A 414 31.09 19.64 22.95
CA PRO A 414 32.15 18.66 22.97
C PRO A 414 32.74 18.60 24.38
N THR A 415 32.59 17.48 25.07
CA THR A 415 33.37 17.21 26.28
C THR A 415 34.81 17.02 25.80
N THR A 416 35.62 18.08 25.93
CA THR A 416 37.05 18.03 25.68
C THR A 416 37.72 17.23 26.81
N THR A 417 37.52 15.91 26.80
CA THR A 417 38.38 14.98 27.54
C THR A 417 39.81 15.24 27.09
N PRO A 418 40.72 15.69 27.97
CA PRO A 418 42.09 15.96 27.57
C PRO A 418 42.74 14.70 27.01
N VAL A 419 43.51 14.83 25.93
CA VAL A 419 44.35 13.74 25.43
C VAL A 419 45.31 13.34 26.56
N PRO A 420 45.38 12.07 26.97
CA PRO A 420 46.29 11.65 28.04
C PRO A 420 47.73 11.99 27.67
N THR A 421 48.34 12.92 28.41
CA THR A 421 49.68 13.42 28.10
C THR A 421 50.70 12.29 28.30
N THR A 422 51.41 11.94 27.23
CA THR A 422 52.34 10.81 27.17
C THR A 422 53.52 10.99 28.13
N THR A 423 53.32 10.61 29.40
CA THR A 423 54.32 10.80 30.45
C THR A 423 55.38 9.72 30.34
N THR A 424 56.59 10.10 29.92
CA THR A 424 57.69 9.17 29.60
C THR A 424 58.16 8.39 30.84
N ARG A 425 57.66 7.16 31.01
CA ARG A 425 58.02 6.33 32.18
C ARG A 425 59.42 5.75 32.02
N ARG A 426 60.38 6.40 32.70
CA ARG A 426 61.80 6.04 32.78
C ARG A 426 62.01 4.57 33.19
N THR A 427 62.85 3.85 32.46
CA THR A 427 63.09 2.41 32.64
C THR A 427 64.09 2.13 33.77
N THR A 428 63.70 1.29 34.73
CA THR A 428 64.63 0.63 35.67
C THR A 428 64.20 -0.84 35.86
N THR A 429 65.16 -1.75 35.75
CA THR A 429 64.94 -3.21 35.64
C THR A 429 65.08 -3.95 36.95
N THR A 430 64.20 -4.94 37.21
CA THR A 430 64.53 -6.08 38.07
C THR A 430 63.81 -7.38 37.63
N THR A 431 64.62 -8.38 37.29
CA THR A 431 64.42 -9.84 37.47
C THR A 431 63.05 -10.50 37.23
N LYS A 432 62.97 -11.31 36.16
CA LYS A 432 61.95 -12.37 35.97
C LYS A 432 62.09 -13.49 37.03
N LYS A 433 60.98 -14.09 37.44
CA LYS A 433 60.91 -15.49 37.94
C LYS A 433 59.75 -16.25 37.27
N SER A 434 59.87 -17.57 37.18
CA SER A 434 59.03 -18.44 36.34
C SER A 434 57.69 -18.83 37.02
N PRO A 435 56.60 -19.09 36.27
CA PRO A 435 55.32 -19.50 36.84
C PRO A 435 55.36 -20.88 37.51
N ARG A 436 54.66 -21.04 38.65
CA ARG A 436 54.42 -22.36 39.27
C ARG A 436 53.16 -23.02 38.70
N LYS A 437 53.16 -24.36 38.65
CA LYS A 437 52.02 -25.19 38.22
C LYS A 437 50.86 -25.11 39.23
N PRO A 438 49.60 -25.31 38.81
CA PRO A 438 48.45 -25.43 39.72
C PRO A 438 48.54 -26.72 40.55
N ILE A 439 48.01 -26.67 41.78
CA ILE A 439 47.93 -27.80 42.71
C ILE A 439 46.59 -28.52 42.51
N ILE A 440 46.64 -29.86 42.49
CA ILE A 440 45.47 -30.74 42.39
C ILE A 440 44.99 -31.07 43.80
N ILE A 441 43.69 -30.91 44.08
CA ILE A 441 43.04 -31.47 45.27
C ILE A 441 42.17 -32.65 44.81
N ILE A 442 42.52 -33.85 45.31
CA ILE A 442 41.86 -35.11 44.97
C ILE A 442 40.63 -35.29 45.89
N LYS A 443 39.48 -35.67 45.32
CA LYS A 443 38.32 -36.14 46.09
C LYS A 443 38.31 -37.67 46.16
N PRO A 444 37.95 -38.29 47.29
CA PRO A 444 37.80 -39.75 47.42
C PRO A 444 36.62 -40.28 46.58
N PRO A 445 36.60 -41.59 46.26
CA PRO A 445 35.71 -42.17 45.24
C PRO A 445 34.26 -42.43 45.70
N MET A 446 33.35 -42.53 44.74
CA MET A 446 31.94 -42.92 44.96
C MET A 446 31.77 -44.45 45.08
N PRO A 447 30.86 -44.94 45.95
CA PRO A 447 30.30 -46.28 45.83
C PRO A 447 29.28 -46.34 44.68
N THR A 448 29.43 -47.31 43.76
CA THR A 448 28.50 -47.51 42.64
C THR A 448 27.49 -48.63 42.90
N ARG A 449 26.18 -48.37 42.83
CA ARG A 449 25.23 -49.44 42.43
C ARG A 449 23.87 -48.99 41.86
N LYS A 450 23.58 -49.58 40.68
CA LYS A 450 22.26 -49.95 40.11
C LYS A 450 21.21 -48.86 39.82
N THR A 451 21.07 -48.63 38.51
CA THR A 451 19.86 -48.23 37.79
C THR A 451 18.61 -49.02 38.23
N LYS A 452 17.45 -48.36 38.26
CA LYS A 452 16.14 -48.99 38.04
C LYS A 452 15.18 -48.07 37.28
N THR A 453 14.21 -48.68 36.63
CA THR A 453 13.39 -48.12 35.53
C THR A 453 12.37 -47.06 35.97
N GLN A 454 12.00 -46.17 35.05
CA GLN A 454 10.79 -45.35 35.16
C GLN A 454 9.51 -46.21 35.19
N LEU A 455 8.46 -45.69 35.82
CA LEU A 455 7.06 -46.14 35.70
C LEU A 455 6.20 -44.96 35.19
N PRO A 456 5.11 -45.21 34.44
CA PRO A 456 4.31 -44.18 33.78
C PRO A 456 3.35 -43.45 34.75
N PRO A 457 2.82 -42.28 34.36
CA PRO A 457 1.85 -41.52 35.16
C PRO A 457 0.47 -42.22 35.23
N PRO A 458 -0.31 -42.02 36.32
CA PRO A 458 -1.63 -42.61 36.50
C PRO A 458 -2.73 -41.92 35.66
N PRO A 459 -3.80 -42.65 35.29
CA PRO A 459 -4.92 -42.13 34.50
C PRO A 459 -5.94 -41.32 35.34
N PRO A 460 -6.81 -40.51 34.71
CA PRO A 460 -7.81 -39.70 35.41
C PRO A 460 -8.99 -40.55 35.93
N THR A 461 -9.44 -40.28 37.16
CA THR A 461 -10.60 -40.93 37.78
C THR A 461 -11.89 -40.12 37.62
N THR A 462 -12.91 -40.75 37.05
CA THR A 462 -14.30 -40.28 37.05
C THR A 462 -14.94 -40.44 38.42
N ALA A 463 -15.91 -39.58 38.74
CA ALA A 463 -16.83 -39.74 39.86
C ALA A 463 -18.28 -39.80 39.36
N THR A 464 -19.09 -40.70 39.90
CA THR A 464 -20.44 -41.03 39.40
C THR A 464 -21.53 -40.84 40.46
N ARG A 465 -22.75 -40.57 39.97
CA ARG A 465 -24.02 -40.34 40.71
C ARG A 465 -24.33 -41.50 41.69
N LYS A 466 -25.19 -41.40 42.73
CA LYS A 466 -26.60 -40.92 42.84
C LYS A 466 -27.02 -41.10 44.36
N PRO A 467 -28.28 -40.93 44.87
CA PRO A 467 -29.52 -40.40 44.27
C PRO A 467 -30.41 -39.44 45.15
N THR A 468 -31.45 -38.90 44.51
CA THR A 468 -32.79 -38.46 45.01
C THR A 468 -33.02 -37.89 46.43
N LEU A 469 -33.72 -36.74 46.46
CA LEU A 469 -35.17 -36.73 46.78
C LEU A 469 -35.91 -35.64 45.98
N GLN A 470 -37.25 -35.72 45.92
CA GLN A 470 -38.14 -34.71 45.33
C GLN A 470 -38.99 -34.03 46.41
N THR A 471 -39.46 -32.81 46.15
CA THR A 471 -40.74 -32.31 46.69
C THR A 471 -41.31 -31.20 45.80
N THR A 472 -42.60 -30.89 45.96
CA THR A 472 -43.37 -29.94 45.13
C THR A 472 -43.57 -28.61 45.90
N ARG A 473 -44.16 -27.49 45.42
CA ARG A 473 -45.47 -27.36 44.73
C ARG A 473 -45.74 -25.93 44.19
N LYS A 474 -46.36 -25.86 43.00
CA LYS A 474 -47.42 -24.93 42.51
C LYS A 474 -47.37 -23.39 42.70
N THR A 475 -47.22 -22.70 41.55
CA THR A 475 -48.11 -21.65 40.95
C THR A 475 -48.65 -20.45 41.75
N THR A 476 -48.55 -19.27 41.12
CA THR A 476 -49.74 -18.45 40.77
C THR A 476 -49.46 -17.50 39.58
N THR A 477 -50.48 -16.83 39.06
CA THR A 477 -50.47 -16.09 37.78
C THR A 477 -50.73 -14.59 37.94
N LYS A 478 -50.25 -13.79 36.98
CA LYS A 478 -51.03 -12.66 36.41
C LYS A 478 -50.45 -12.17 35.08
N ALA A 479 -51.34 -11.69 34.21
CA ALA A 479 -51.02 -10.99 32.98
C ALA A 479 -52.06 -9.87 32.77
N THR A 480 -51.64 -8.71 32.27
CA THR A 480 -52.53 -7.66 31.75
C THR A 480 -51.76 -6.70 30.85
N SER A 481 -52.33 -6.39 29.69
CA SER A 481 -52.04 -5.16 28.93
C SER A 481 -52.72 -3.95 29.61
N PRO A 482 -52.52 -2.72 29.12
CA PRO A 482 -53.61 -2.16 28.30
C PRO A 482 -53.17 -1.26 27.12
N THR A 483 -54.20 -0.73 26.46
CA THR A 483 -54.28 -0.02 25.17
C THR A 483 -53.68 1.39 25.10
N ALA A 484 -53.53 1.89 23.87
CA ALA A 484 -53.24 3.29 23.55
C ALA A 484 -54.48 4.21 23.66
N SER A 485 -54.24 5.53 23.64
CA SER A 485 -55.27 6.54 23.33
C SER A 485 -54.63 7.77 22.66
N THR A 486 -55.44 8.64 22.06
CA THR A 486 -55.00 9.76 21.20
C THR A 486 -55.50 11.10 21.73
N ILE A 487 -54.65 12.13 21.71
CA ILE A 487 -55.09 13.54 21.89
C ILE A 487 -54.49 14.40 20.77
N LYS A 488 -55.33 15.21 20.12
CA LYS A 488 -54.91 16.30 19.23
C LYS A 488 -54.88 17.62 20.03
N ALA A 489 -53.92 18.47 19.71
CA ALA A 489 -54.01 19.91 19.92
C ALA A 489 -53.42 20.64 18.70
N THR A 490 -53.93 21.82 18.35
CA THR A 490 -53.50 22.56 17.16
C THR A 490 -53.63 24.06 17.38
N ILE A 491 -52.50 24.77 17.40
CA ILE A 491 -52.42 26.24 17.30
C ILE A 491 -51.34 26.59 16.26
N LYS A 492 -51.48 27.74 15.60
CA LYS A 492 -50.80 28.13 14.37
C LYS A 492 -49.59 29.04 14.59
N THR A 493 -48.73 29.09 13.57
CA THR A 493 -47.99 30.28 13.05
C THR A 493 -47.24 31.21 14.01
N ALA A 494 -45.93 31.32 13.76
CA ALA A 494 -45.36 32.55 13.22
C ALA A 494 -44.19 32.19 12.26
N ALA A 495 -43.81 33.11 11.36
CA ALA A 495 -42.68 32.91 10.44
C ALA A 495 -41.80 34.17 10.42
N ALA A 496 -40.48 33.98 10.27
CA ALA A 496 -39.54 35.04 9.95
C ALA A 496 -38.42 34.48 9.06
N THR A 497 -38.25 35.07 7.88
CA THR A 497 -37.19 34.74 6.91
C THR A 497 -35.93 35.53 7.24
N ILE A 498 -34.74 35.03 6.90
CA ILE A 498 -33.68 35.81 6.23
C ILE A 498 -32.61 34.88 5.61
N LYS A 499 -32.29 35.19 4.35
CA LYS A 499 -31.17 34.77 3.50
C LYS A 499 -30.92 35.99 2.57
N PRO A 500 -29.79 36.08 1.83
CA PRO A 500 -28.48 35.43 1.98
C PRO A 500 -27.39 36.54 2.08
N THR A 501 -26.14 36.27 1.66
CA THR A 501 -25.48 36.91 0.49
C THR A 501 -24.02 36.43 0.39
N THR A 502 -23.40 36.53 -0.78
CA THR A 502 -22.09 35.94 -1.14
C THR A 502 -21.23 36.93 -1.95
N LEU A 503 -19.96 36.54 -2.21
CA LEU A 503 -19.04 37.11 -3.21
C LEU A 503 -18.47 38.52 -2.88
N PRO A 504 -17.43 38.99 -3.60
CA PRO A 504 -16.20 38.29 -4.03
C PRO A 504 -14.94 39.12 -3.69
N THR A 505 -13.76 38.71 -4.18
CA THR A 505 -12.83 39.59 -4.93
C THR A 505 -11.74 38.74 -5.59
N THR A 506 -11.43 39.04 -6.85
CA THR A 506 -10.28 38.49 -7.60
C THR A 506 -9.24 39.59 -7.78
N VAL A 507 -7.95 39.29 -7.60
CA VAL A 507 -6.85 40.11 -8.11
C VAL A 507 -5.85 39.20 -8.83
N GLN A 508 -5.31 39.70 -9.94
CA GLN A 508 -4.49 38.99 -10.92
C GLN A 508 -3.44 39.98 -11.45
N LEU A 509 -2.20 39.51 -11.67
CA LEU A 509 -1.03 40.05 -12.41
C LEU A 509 0.22 39.35 -11.78
N ALA A 510 1.17 38.72 -12.49
CA ALA A 510 2.02 39.14 -13.61
C ALA A 510 3.17 40.09 -13.17
N MET A 511 4.42 40.00 -13.65
CA MET A 511 5.06 39.06 -14.59
C MET A 511 6.62 39.12 -14.46
N GLU A 512 7.37 38.47 -15.38
CA GLU A 512 8.78 38.82 -15.77
C GLU A 512 9.97 38.59 -14.80
N THR A 513 11.23 38.39 -15.22
CA THR A 513 11.80 37.58 -16.35
C THR A 513 13.29 37.24 -16.13
N THR A 514 13.65 35.95 -16.25
CA THR A 514 14.93 35.42 -16.81
C THR A 514 16.29 35.93 -16.22
N PRO A 515 17.48 35.68 -16.81
CA PRO A 515 18.23 34.46 -16.47
C PRO A 515 19.74 34.63 -16.16
N ALA A 516 20.36 33.63 -15.51
CA ALA A 516 21.81 33.42 -15.54
C ALA A 516 22.18 31.93 -15.41
N THR A 517 23.27 31.51 -16.07
CA THR A 517 23.69 30.10 -16.20
C THR A 517 24.97 29.83 -15.42
N THR A 518 25.10 28.68 -14.77
CA THR A 518 26.38 27.92 -14.66
C THR A 518 26.17 26.51 -14.11
N THR A 519 26.90 25.55 -14.69
CA THR A 519 27.14 24.23 -14.08
C THR A 519 28.46 24.26 -13.30
N PRO A 520 28.65 23.35 -12.32
CA PRO A 520 29.47 22.18 -12.65
C PRO A 520 28.96 20.85 -12.06
N THR A 521 29.61 19.77 -12.48
CA THR A 521 29.36 18.37 -12.12
C THR A 521 29.80 18.02 -10.69
N GLY A 522 29.13 17.03 -10.07
CA GLY A 522 29.61 16.41 -8.84
C GLY A 522 28.71 15.27 -8.35
N TYR A 523 29.26 14.05 -8.28
CA TYR A 523 28.61 12.93 -7.57
C TYR A 523 28.49 13.26 -6.08
N ARG A 524 27.28 13.16 -5.51
CA ARG A 524 27.06 13.16 -4.05
C ARG A 524 26.03 12.12 -3.63
N THR A 525 26.54 11.01 -3.11
CA THR A 525 25.77 10.07 -2.29
C THR A 525 25.15 10.83 -1.12
N THR A 526 23.84 10.70 -0.91
CA THR A 526 23.14 11.32 0.23
C THR A 526 22.97 10.27 1.33
N VAL A 527 23.38 10.61 2.55
CA VAL A 527 24.03 9.67 3.49
C VAL A 527 23.66 10.11 4.93
N MET A 528 22.63 9.52 5.57
CA MET A 528 22.29 9.66 7.02
C MET A 528 21.42 8.51 7.62
N THR A 529 21.69 8.14 8.89
CA THR A 529 20.86 7.33 9.83
C THR A 529 21.11 7.84 11.28
N ALA A 530 20.92 7.03 12.35
CA ALA A 530 21.80 6.96 13.55
C ALA A 530 21.32 6.02 14.71
N VAL A 531 22.08 5.81 15.80
CA VAL A 531 21.96 4.66 16.76
C VAL A 531 21.23 4.88 18.13
N SER A 532 20.41 3.89 18.57
CA SER A 532 19.77 3.70 19.91
C SER A 532 20.45 2.65 20.83
N SER A 533 20.19 2.58 22.15
CA SER A 533 20.74 1.47 23.01
C SER A 533 20.04 1.18 24.36
N LYS A 534 20.39 0.05 25.01
CA LYS A 534 19.83 -0.48 26.27
C LYS A 534 20.91 -0.63 27.36
N ILE A 535 20.48 -0.74 28.63
CA ILE A 535 21.08 -1.61 29.67
C ILE A 535 19.95 -2.19 30.56
N ALA A 536 20.20 -3.28 31.27
CA ALA A 536 19.22 -4.01 32.10
C ALA A 536 19.49 -3.85 33.60
N GLN A 537 18.48 -4.10 34.45
CA GLN A 537 18.65 -4.30 35.89
C GLN A 537 17.58 -5.21 36.51
N THR A 538 17.95 -5.87 37.60
CA THR A 538 17.15 -6.81 38.41
C THR A 538 16.34 -6.10 39.52
N PRO A 539 15.32 -6.75 40.12
CA PRO A 539 14.35 -6.06 40.97
C PRO A 539 14.84 -5.82 42.41
N ILE A 540 14.42 -4.70 43.01
CA ILE A 540 14.52 -4.46 44.46
C ILE A 540 13.14 -4.08 45.04
N ILE A 541 12.76 -4.91 46.01
CA ILE A 541 11.80 -4.77 47.11
C ILE A 541 11.12 -3.39 47.28
N ILE A 542 9.78 -3.42 47.36
CA ILE A 542 8.94 -2.30 47.79
C ILE A 542 8.95 -2.18 49.32
N THR A 543 9.15 -0.98 49.84
CA THR A 543 8.68 -0.57 51.17
C THR A 543 7.85 0.71 51.06
N SER A 544 6.82 0.85 51.89
CA SER A 544 5.98 2.06 52.00
C SER A 544 6.32 2.80 53.29
N PRO A 545 6.02 4.12 53.36
CA PRO A 545 5.03 4.49 54.38
C PRO A 545 3.99 5.53 53.95
N THR A 546 2.85 5.40 54.63
CA THR A 546 1.59 6.13 54.58
C THR A 546 1.62 7.64 54.85
N ARG A 547 0.67 8.36 54.21
CA ARG A 547 -0.18 9.47 54.71
C ARG A 547 0.41 10.57 55.62
N ARG A 548 0.06 11.83 55.27
CA ARG A 548 -0.73 12.73 56.14
C ARG A 548 -1.64 13.63 55.30
N HIS A 549 -2.69 14.20 55.91
CA HIS A 549 -3.67 15.07 55.27
C HIS A 549 -3.41 16.56 55.59
N GLY A 550 -3.79 17.44 54.66
CA GLY A 550 -3.95 18.89 54.85
C GLY A 550 -4.86 19.44 53.74
N ARG A 551 -5.76 20.38 54.07
CA ARG A 551 -6.70 21.03 53.13
C ARG A 551 -6.62 22.57 53.28
N PRO A 552 -7.25 23.38 52.41
CA PRO A 552 -6.66 24.62 51.93
C PRO A 552 -7.21 25.90 52.60
N LEU A 553 -6.61 27.05 52.23
CA LEU A 553 -7.24 28.37 52.30
C LEU A 553 -6.78 29.26 51.10
N GLN A 554 -7.21 30.52 51.05
CA GLN A 554 -7.58 31.20 49.78
C GLN A 554 -7.25 32.72 49.77
N TYR A 555 -7.33 33.34 48.59
CA TYR A 555 -7.41 34.80 48.27
C TYR A 555 -6.14 35.69 48.18
N SER A 556 -5.76 35.99 46.92
CA SER A 556 -5.57 37.32 46.27
C SER A 556 -5.06 38.57 46.99
N LEU A 557 -4.25 39.37 46.25
CA LEU A 557 -4.52 40.78 45.97
C LEU A 557 -3.81 41.26 44.67
N SER A 558 -4.00 42.51 44.24
CA SER A 558 -3.54 43.05 42.93
C SER A 558 -3.09 44.51 43.00
N THR A 559 -2.42 45.03 41.96
CA THR A 559 -2.35 46.46 41.51
C THR A 559 -1.34 46.62 40.34
N THR A 560 -1.19 47.73 39.60
CA THR A 560 -2.12 48.59 38.81
C THR A 560 -1.29 49.60 37.98
N SER A 561 -1.60 49.85 36.68
CA SER A 561 -1.31 51.15 35.99
C SER A 561 -1.85 51.24 34.55
N GLN A 562 -2.12 52.47 34.08
CA GLN A 562 -2.44 52.93 32.70
C GLN A 562 -1.49 54.15 32.37
N PRO A 563 -1.70 55.14 31.45
CA PRO A 563 -2.78 55.41 30.45
C PRO A 563 -2.36 56.12 29.09
N LEU A 564 -3.38 56.64 28.37
CA LEU A 564 -3.42 57.80 27.43
C LEU A 564 -3.17 57.69 25.88
N THR A 565 -4.30 57.60 25.16
CA THR A 565 -4.82 58.40 24.01
C THR A 565 -3.95 59.18 22.99
N SER A 566 -4.34 59.03 21.71
CA SER A 566 -4.57 60.10 20.69
C SER A 566 -5.43 59.50 19.52
N LEU A 567 -6.13 60.17 18.60
CA LEU A 567 -6.67 61.55 18.44
C LEU A 567 -7.91 61.50 17.47
N GLN A 568 -8.37 62.61 16.86
CA GLN A 568 -9.49 62.67 15.88
C GLN A 568 -9.28 63.70 14.76
N VAL A 569 -9.85 63.46 13.56
CA VAL A 569 -10.27 64.47 12.54
C VAL A 569 -11.54 63.98 11.80
N ARG A 570 -12.31 64.89 11.18
CA ARG A 570 -13.66 64.78 10.54
C ARG A 570 -13.78 65.91 9.45
N PRO A 571 -14.85 66.13 8.65
CA PRO A 571 -16.01 65.28 8.26
C PRO A 571 -16.57 65.45 6.78
N SER A 572 -17.71 64.81 6.47
CA SER A 572 -18.81 65.26 5.55
C SER A 572 -18.61 65.22 3.99
N PRO A 573 -19.57 65.66 3.11
CA PRO A 573 -20.46 64.69 2.41
C PRO A 573 -20.92 65.00 0.94
N SER A 574 -21.59 64.06 0.25
CA SER A 574 -22.55 64.39 -0.85
C SER A 574 -23.47 63.23 -1.29
N THR A 575 -24.76 63.52 -1.46
CA THR A 575 -25.78 62.77 -2.25
C THR A 575 -26.11 63.58 -3.55
N PRO A 576 -27.11 63.31 -4.43
CA PRO A 576 -28.21 62.33 -4.41
C PRO A 576 -28.67 61.68 -5.76
N SER A 577 -29.70 60.83 -5.66
CA SER A 577 -30.86 60.66 -6.60
C SER A 577 -30.69 60.24 -8.08
N SER A 578 -31.24 59.05 -8.42
CA SER A 578 -32.37 58.86 -9.37
C SER A 578 -32.71 57.36 -9.48
N LYS A 579 -33.86 56.87 -9.99
CA LYS A 579 -35.26 57.35 -10.12
C LYS A 579 -36.16 56.10 -10.19
N GLN A 580 -37.43 56.19 -9.80
CA GLN A 580 -38.41 55.11 -9.98
C GLN A 580 -39.02 55.10 -11.39
N THR A 581 -39.47 53.93 -11.86
CA THR A 581 -40.77 53.79 -12.56
C THR A 581 -41.35 52.39 -12.27
N GLN A 582 -42.68 52.27 -12.21
CA GLN A 582 -43.42 51.01 -11.98
C GLN A 582 -44.10 50.53 -13.28
N VAL A 583 -45.01 49.54 -13.13
CA VAL A 583 -46.06 49.04 -14.05
C VAL A 583 -45.80 47.61 -14.58
N ALA A 584 -46.79 46.72 -14.68
CA ALA A 584 -47.72 46.16 -13.68
C ALA A 584 -48.71 45.16 -14.35
N LEU A 585 -49.04 44.07 -13.65
CA LEU A 585 -50.12 43.09 -13.92
C LEU A 585 -50.12 42.31 -15.25
N GLY A 586 -50.69 41.10 -15.20
CA GLY A 586 -50.96 40.24 -16.36
C GLY A 586 -51.09 38.76 -15.97
N SER A 587 -52.32 38.25 -15.81
CA SER A 587 -52.58 36.84 -15.48
C SER A 587 -53.88 36.37 -16.13
N THR A 588 -53.89 35.20 -16.78
CA THR A 588 -54.95 34.16 -16.66
C THR A 588 -54.68 32.89 -17.50
N ARG A 589 -54.95 31.73 -16.88
CA ARG A 589 -55.63 30.50 -17.38
C ARG A 589 -55.09 29.63 -18.54
N TYR A 590 -55.19 28.32 -18.27
CA TYR A 590 -55.29 27.11 -19.13
C TYR A 590 -56.43 27.20 -20.20
N PRO A 591 -56.45 26.40 -21.31
CA PRO A 591 -56.74 24.94 -21.23
C PRO A 591 -56.22 23.96 -22.34
N GLU A 592 -56.41 22.66 -22.02
CA GLU A 592 -56.80 21.51 -22.89
C GLU A 592 -55.87 20.81 -23.92
N ARG A 593 -56.34 19.62 -24.35
CA ARG A 593 -55.79 18.66 -25.34
C ARG A 593 -56.82 18.43 -26.46
N PRO A 594 -56.39 17.98 -27.65
CA PRO A 594 -57.06 16.85 -28.31
C PRO A 594 -56.07 15.78 -28.83
N ALA A 595 -56.53 14.79 -29.62
CA ALA A 595 -55.72 13.61 -29.97
C ALA A 595 -56.07 12.88 -31.30
N SER A 596 -55.08 12.13 -31.81
CA SER A 596 -55.16 10.91 -32.66
C SER A 596 -55.44 11.05 -34.18
N TRP A 597 -55.59 9.90 -34.87
CA TRP A 597 -55.69 9.65 -36.33
C TRP A 597 -54.36 9.74 -37.13
N ALA A 598 -53.99 8.81 -38.04
CA ALA A 598 -54.53 7.47 -38.36
C ALA A 598 -53.45 6.56 -39.03
N THR A 599 -53.76 5.27 -39.27
CA THR A 599 -52.88 4.26 -39.92
C THR A 599 -53.51 3.64 -41.17
N PRO A 600 -52.71 2.98 -42.03
CA PRO A 600 -53.16 1.75 -42.72
C PRO A 600 -52.49 0.46 -42.18
N ARG A 601 -52.82 -0.70 -42.78
CA ARG A 601 -52.64 -2.05 -42.19
C ARG A 601 -51.99 -3.10 -43.16
N PRO A 602 -51.71 -4.36 -42.71
CA PRO A 602 -50.77 -5.30 -43.36
C PRO A 602 -51.49 -6.42 -44.16
N PRO A 603 -50.82 -7.57 -44.39
CA PRO A 603 -51.42 -8.84 -43.92
C PRO A 603 -50.44 -9.93 -43.37
N HIS A 604 -50.86 -10.56 -42.24
CA HIS A 604 -50.87 -12.01 -41.92
C HIS A 604 -49.59 -12.91 -41.99
N TRP A 605 -49.41 -13.98 -41.18
CA TRP A 605 -50.18 -14.53 -40.03
C TRP A 605 -49.30 -15.30 -39.01
N ASN A 606 -49.94 -16.02 -38.06
CA ASN A 606 -49.33 -16.61 -36.84
C ASN A 606 -49.10 -18.13 -36.92
N LEU A 607 -48.30 -18.70 -35.99
CA LEU A 607 -48.81 -19.62 -34.94
C LEU A 607 -47.74 -20.02 -33.88
N LYS A 608 -48.19 -20.55 -32.74
CA LYS A 608 -47.43 -21.22 -31.66
C LYS A 608 -48.03 -22.65 -31.43
N PRO A 609 -47.75 -23.38 -30.33
CA PRO A 609 -46.59 -24.25 -30.16
C PRO A 609 -47.00 -25.72 -29.85
N THR A 610 -46.05 -26.66 -29.87
CA THR A 610 -46.33 -28.04 -29.38
C THR A 610 -45.13 -28.71 -28.71
N THR A 611 -45.45 -29.54 -27.71
CA THR A 611 -44.54 -30.45 -27.00
C THR A 611 -44.77 -31.89 -27.46
N THR A 612 -43.70 -32.71 -27.49
CA THR A 612 -43.74 -34.08 -26.95
C THR A 612 -42.33 -34.67 -26.82
N SER A 613 -42.22 -35.74 -26.02
CA SER A 613 -40.98 -36.43 -25.65
C SER A 613 -40.81 -37.76 -26.39
N TYR A 614 -39.57 -38.25 -26.54
CA TYR A 614 -39.30 -39.69 -26.47
C TYR A 614 -37.94 -40.01 -25.80
N LYS A 615 -37.81 -41.25 -25.32
CA LYS A 615 -36.74 -41.91 -24.53
C LYS A 615 -36.76 -43.40 -24.97
N PRO A 616 -35.89 -44.33 -24.48
CA PRO A 616 -34.62 -44.21 -23.72
C PRO A 616 -33.48 -45.16 -24.22
N GLN A 617 -32.30 -45.09 -23.56
CA GLN A 617 -31.34 -46.22 -23.32
C GLN A 617 -30.64 -46.89 -24.55
N ARG A 618 -29.56 -47.70 -24.44
CA ARG A 618 -28.94 -48.47 -23.32
C ARG A 618 -27.41 -48.61 -23.56
N THR A 619 -26.52 -48.13 -22.65
CA THR A 619 -25.61 -48.95 -21.78
C THR A 619 -24.23 -49.37 -22.43
N PRO A 620 -23.22 -49.94 -21.73
CA PRO A 620 -22.04 -49.13 -21.31
C PRO A 620 -20.66 -49.87 -21.35
N VAL A 621 -19.68 -49.41 -20.54
CA VAL A 621 -18.52 -50.11 -19.88
C VAL A 621 -17.10 -49.64 -20.27
N ASN A 622 -16.28 -49.39 -19.24
CA ASN A 622 -14.82 -49.08 -19.26
C ASN A 622 -13.97 -50.40 -19.27
N THR A 623 -12.65 -50.46 -19.51
CA THR A 623 -11.58 -49.50 -19.16
C THR A 623 -10.43 -49.53 -20.24
N THR A 624 -9.10 -49.63 -20.04
CA THR A 624 -8.18 -49.95 -18.91
C THR A 624 -6.79 -49.29 -19.13
N MET A 625 -5.82 -49.59 -18.26
CA MET A 625 -4.38 -49.25 -18.34
C MET A 625 -3.70 -49.92 -19.58
N SER A 626 -2.50 -49.54 -20.06
CA SER A 626 -1.26 -49.27 -19.29
C SER A 626 -0.15 -48.52 -20.08
N LYS A 627 1.10 -48.54 -19.57
CA LYS A 627 2.29 -47.80 -20.06
C LYS A 627 3.17 -48.69 -20.95
N ALA A 628 3.94 -48.12 -21.89
CA ALA A 628 5.42 -48.17 -21.91
C ALA A 628 6.09 -47.54 -23.16
N GLN A 629 7.32 -47.05 -22.93
CA GLN A 629 8.51 -46.91 -23.80
C GLN A 629 8.41 -47.04 -25.34
N GLY A 630 8.89 -46.00 -26.02
CA GLY A 630 10.14 -46.06 -26.81
C GLY A 630 10.16 -46.82 -28.15
N GLY A 631 10.36 -46.10 -29.25
CA GLY A 631 10.71 -46.66 -30.55
C GLY A 631 11.03 -45.57 -31.58
N GLU A 632 12.22 -45.61 -32.16
CA GLU A 632 12.62 -44.69 -33.24
C GLU A 632 12.00 -45.09 -34.58
N LYS A 633 11.60 -44.11 -35.41
CA LYS A 633 11.99 -44.13 -36.83
C LYS A 633 11.86 -42.78 -37.55
N LEU A 634 12.95 -42.48 -38.24
CA LEU A 634 13.12 -41.55 -39.35
C LEU A 634 11.90 -41.47 -40.30
N TRP A 635 11.57 -40.27 -40.82
CA TRP A 635 11.45 -40.02 -42.27
C TRP A 635 11.44 -38.51 -42.60
N LEU A 636 11.53 -38.18 -43.89
CA LEU A 636 11.91 -36.86 -44.41
C LEU A 636 10.76 -35.85 -44.53
N ARG A 637 10.99 -34.66 -43.95
CA ARG A 637 11.09 -33.36 -44.67
C ARG A 637 10.11 -33.13 -45.85
N GLN A 638 9.07 -32.33 -45.60
CA GLN A 638 8.56 -31.39 -46.60
C GLN A 638 8.46 -29.97 -46.02
N LYS A 639 8.80 -28.97 -46.85
CA LYS A 639 8.60 -27.54 -46.54
C LYS A 639 7.35 -27.07 -47.27
N LEU A 640 6.46 -26.40 -46.55
CA LEU A 640 5.66 -25.32 -47.12
C LEU A 640 5.69 -24.15 -46.13
N GLY A 641 5.90 -22.94 -46.62
CA GLY A 641 6.00 -21.74 -45.80
C GLY A 641 4.94 -20.72 -46.19
N THR A 642 4.42 -19.99 -45.22
CA THR A 642 3.66 -18.76 -45.42
C THR A 642 4.21 -17.67 -44.49
N THR A 643 4.13 -16.43 -44.95
CA THR A 643 4.84 -15.27 -44.38
C THR A 643 3.95 -14.43 -43.49
N GLY A 644 4.45 -14.05 -42.31
CA GLY A 644 3.92 -12.93 -41.53
C GLY A 644 4.85 -11.73 -41.64
N GLU A 645 4.42 -10.67 -42.32
CA GLU A 645 5.12 -9.38 -42.33
C GLU A 645 4.68 -8.51 -41.14
N GLY A 646 5.63 -7.82 -40.51
CA GLY A 646 5.39 -6.89 -39.40
C GLY A 646 6.05 -5.53 -39.70
N ASN A 647 5.29 -4.45 -39.62
CA ASN A 647 5.68 -3.15 -40.18
C ASN A 647 6.76 -2.41 -39.37
N GLN A 648 7.73 -1.81 -40.08
CA GLN A 648 8.63 -0.77 -39.52
C GLN A 648 8.15 0.63 -39.93
N VAL A 649 8.01 1.53 -38.96
CA VAL A 649 7.76 2.97 -39.21
C VAL A 649 8.88 3.80 -38.58
N TYR A 650 9.56 4.61 -39.40
CA TYR A 650 10.72 5.41 -38.99
C TYR A 650 10.34 6.83 -38.58
N LYS A 651 10.93 7.33 -37.48
CA LYS A 651 11.16 8.78 -37.27
C LYS A 651 12.63 9.11 -37.56
N ARG A 652 12.90 10.31 -38.10
CA ARG A 652 14.24 10.78 -38.51
C ARG A 652 14.58 12.14 -37.89
N PRO A 653 15.82 12.33 -37.40
CA PRO A 653 16.52 13.62 -37.44
C PRO A 653 17.18 13.88 -38.82
N ARG A 654 17.67 15.11 -39.09
CA ARG A 654 18.32 15.51 -40.35
C ARG A 654 19.72 16.10 -40.14
N GLY A 655 20.67 15.74 -41.01
CA GLY A 655 21.94 16.46 -41.27
C GLY A 655 23.15 15.98 -40.45
N ARG A 656 24.40 16.06 -40.95
CA ARG A 656 24.92 16.54 -42.26
C ARG A 656 26.20 15.77 -42.67
N GLY A 657 26.35 15.47 -43.97
CA GLY A 657 27.64 15.15 -44.64
C GLY A 657 28.19 13.73 -44.40
N ARG A 658 28.99 13.14 -45.30
CA ARG A 658 29.21 13.39 -46.75
C ARG A 658 29.10 12.03 -47.46
N GLY A 659 28.72 12.00 -48.75
CA GLY A 659 28.39 10.75 -49.45
C GLY A 659 29.48 10.23 -50.39
N HIS A 660 29.43 8.92 -50.64
CA HIS A 660 29.87 8.31 -51.91
C HIS A 660 28.65 7.68 -52.58
N VAL A 661 28.56 7.79 -53.91
CA VAL A 661 27.40 7.34 -54.70
C VAL A 661 27.79 6.10 -55.50
N TYR A 662 27.08 4.99 -55.29
CA TYR A 662 26.97 3.92 -56.29
C TYR A 662 25.56 3.30 -56.29
N VAL A 663 25.03 3.21 -57.51
CA VAL A 663 23.88 2.44 -58.07
C VAL A 663 22.91 1.73 -57.10
N ARG A 664 21.60 1.97 -57.32
CA ARG A 664 20.49 1.20 -56.70
C ARG A 664 20.48 -0.26 -57.19
N GLY A 665 20.64 -1.21 -56.26
CA GLY A 665 20.29 -2.62 -56.42
C GLY A 665 19.38 -3.09 -55.27
N ARG A 666 18.70 -4.24 -55.41
CA ARG A 666 17.79 -4.81 -54.38
C ARG A 666 18.54 -5.13 -53.08
N GLY A 667 18.50 -4.20 -52.13
CA GLY A 667 19.40 -4.14 -50.97
C GLY A 667 19.05 -5.01 -49.76
N GLY A 668 19.02 -6.34 -49.92
CA GLY A 668 19.04 -7.25 -48.77
C GLY A 668 20.39 -7.19 -48.05
N ARG A 669 20.47 -6.55 -46.87
CA ARG A 669 21.72 -6.49 -46.09
C ARG A 669 22.08 -7.88 -45.55
N LYS A 670 23.18 -8.45 -46.06
CA LYS A 670 23.77 -9.71 -45.57
C LYS A 670 24.10 -9.58 -44.07
N LEU A 671 23.43 -10.38 -43.23
CA LEU A 671 23.66 -10.40 -41.78
C LEU A 671 25.12 -10.71 -41.47
N ARG A 672 25.71 -9.96 -40.55
CA ARG A 672 27.12 -10.14 -40.12
C ARG A 672 27.18 -11.07 -38.92
N ALA A 673 28.24 -11.87 -38.81
CA ALA A 673 28.50 -12.62 -37.58
C ALA A 673 28.58 -11.65 -36.38
N GLY A 674 27.91 -11.99 -35.29
CA GLY A 674 27.78 -11.14 -34.11
C GLY A 674 26.65 -10.12 -34.16
N SER A 675 25.82 -10.11 -35.22
CA SER A 675 24.55 -9.36 -35.21
C SER A 675 23.60 -9.96 -34.16
N VAL A 676 22.89 -9.13 -33.41
CA VAL A 676 21.90 -9.56 -32.40
C VAL A 676 20.47 -9.22 -32.83
N ARG A 677 19.50 -9.94 -32.28
CA ARG A 677 18.06 -9.63 -32.34
C ARG A 677 17.42 -9.91 -30.99
N LEU A 678 16.28 -9.27 -30.74
CA LEU A 678 15.38 -9.66 -29.66
C LEU A 678 14.26 -10.50 -30.25
N VAL A 679 13.98 -11.66 -29.66
CA VAL A 679 12.80 -12.46 -29.98
C VAL A 679 11.79 -12.28 -28.87
N SER A 680 10.60 -11.81 -29.24
CA SER A 680 9.56 -11.35 -28.33
C SER A 680 8.22 -11.93 -28.75
N THR A 681 7.50 -12.58 -27.83
CA THR A 681 6.18 -13.19 -28.12
C THR A 681 5.11 -12.15 -28.50
N GLY A 682 5.28 -10.90 -28.08
CA GLY A 682 4.45 -9.75 -28.48
C GLY A 682 5.01 -8.92 -29.63
N GLY A 683 6.08 -9.36 -30.31
CA GLY A 683 6.71 -8.61 -31.41
C GLY A 683 7.38 -7.29 -31.02
N LEU A 684 7.59 -7.04 -29.72
CA LEU A 684 8.16 -5.80 -29.19
C LEU A 684 9.64 -5.66 -29.60
N SER A 685 10.01 -4.49 -30.14
CA SER A 685 11.36 -4.23 -30.66
C SER A 685 12.38 -3.83 -29.59
N ASP A 686 11.92 -3.43 -28.40
CA ASP A 686 12.74 -2.98 -27.27
C ASP A 686 13.06 -4.10 -26.27
N ARG A 687 12.31 -5.21 -26.28
CA ARG A 687 12.44 -6.29 -25.29
C ARG A 687 12.19 -7.68 -25.84
N GLY A 688 13.06 -8.63 -25.46
CA GLY A 688 12.91 -10.05 -25.78
C GLY A 688 14.12 -10.89 -25.36
N ARG A 689 14.07 -12.19 -25.63
CA ARG A 689 15.24 -13.08 -25.55
C ARG A 689 16.33 -12.59 -26.52
N VAL A 690 17.57 -12.59 -26.07
CA VAL A 690 18.74 -12.28 -26.90
C VAL A 690 19.07 -13.48 -27.78
N GLU A 691 19.04 -13.26 -29.08
CA GLU A 691 19.61 -14.18 -30.05
C GLU A 691 20.72 -13.50 -30.87
N ILE A 692 21.76 -14.26 -31.20
CA ILE A 692 22.93 -13.80 -31.93
C ILE A 692 23.15 -14.65 -33.19
N PHE A 693 23.54 -13.98 -34.27
CA PHE A 693 23.78 -14.59 -35.57
C PHE A 693 25.24 -15.01 -35.70
N ILE A 694 25.53 -16.31 -35.81
CA ILE A 694 26.90 -16.83 -35.95
C ILE A 694 26.91 -17.94 -36.99
N ARG A 695 27.95 -17.97 -37.85
CA ARG A 695 28.20 -19.01 -38.88
C ARG A 695 27.05 -19.26 -39.90
N GLY A 696 26.02 -18.42 -39.91
CA GLY A 696 24.87 -18.52 -40.82
C GLY A 696 23.54 -18.80 -40.11
N GLU A 697 23.58 -19.07 -38.81
CA GLU A 697 22.43 -19.46 -37.98
C GLU A 697 22.18 -18.44 -36.86
N TRP A 698 20.93 -18.36 -36.39
CA TRP A 698 20.59 -17.68 -35.14
C TRP A 698 20.61 -18.69 -34.00
N GLY A 699 21.09 -18.26 -32.83
CA GLY A 699 20.99 -19.03 -31.60
C GLY A 699 21.04 -18.12 -30.37
N THR A 700 20.74 -18.68 -29.20
CA THR A 700 20.54 -17.92 -27.97
C THR A 700 21.85 -17.63 -27.24
N VAL A 701 21.78 -16.87 -26.16
CA VAL A 701 22.90 -16.56 -25.27
C VAL A 701 22.48 -16.93 -23.85
N CYS A 702 23.33 -17.65 -23.12
CA CYS A 702 23.06 -17.97 -21.72
C CYS A 702 23.15 -16.72 -20.83
N ASP A 703 22.41 -16.72 -19.73
CA ASP A 703 22.44 -15.67 -18.72
C ASP A 703 23.64 -15.77 -17.77
N ASP A 704 24.43 -16.84 -17.81
CA ASP A 704 25.56 -17.02 -16.90
C ASP A 704 26.69 -16.01 -17.16
N LEU A 705 27.17 -15.41 -16.08
CA LEU A 705 27.97 -14.17 -16.02
C LEU A 705 27.40 -12.93 -16.76
N PHE A 706 26.33 -13.05 -17.55
CA PHE A 706 25.74 -11.95 -18.31
C PHE A 706 25.26 -10.81 -17.37
N THR A 707 25.80 -9.60 -17.55
CA THR A 707 25.50 -8.41 -16.72
C THR A 707 24.82 -7.30 -17.53
N SER A 708 24.37 -6.23 -16.84
CA SER A 708 23.84 -5.01 -17.48
C SER A 708 24.80 -4.37 -18.49
N LYS A 709 26.13 -4.55 -18.32
CA LYS A 709 27.14 -4.15 -19.30
C LYS A 709 26.98 -4.94 -20.62
N ALA A 710 26.82 -6.26 -20.54
CA ALA A 710 26.56 -7.09 -21.72
C ALA A 710 25.19 -6.78 -22.37
N GLY A 711 24.17 -6.49 -21.55
CA GLY A 711 22.89 -5.98 -22.06
C GLY A 711 23.04 -4.66 -22.81
N THR A 712 23.87 -3.74 -22.30
CA THR A 712 24.16 -2.45 -22.93
C THR A 712 24.80 -2.62 -24.30
N VAL A 713 25.68 -3.61 -24.47
CA VAL A 713 26.23 -3.98 -25.80
C VAL A 713 25.11 -4.43 -26.74
N VAL A 714 24.23 -5.36 -26.32
CA VAL A 714 23.09 -5.83 -27.14
C VAL A 714 22.19 -4.66 -27.57
N CYS A 715 21.77 -3.82 -26.62
CA CYS A 715 20.88 -2.71 -26.89
C CYS A 715 21.50 -1.65 -27.82
N ARG A 716 22.80 -1.35 -27.66
CA ARG A 716 23.54 -0.46 -28.56
C ARG A 716 23.72 -1.05 -29.97
N GLN A 717 23.87 -2.37 -30.10
CA GLN A 717 23.87 -3.04 -31.41
C GLN A 717 22.51 -2.93 -32.13
N LEU A 718 21.41 -2.84 -31.37
CA LEU A 718 20.04 -2.71 -31.88
C LEU A 718 19.64 -1.24 -32.17
N GLY A 719 20.45 -0.27 -31.72
CA GLY A 719 20.23 1.16 -31.95
C GLY A 719 19.64 1.93 -30.77
N PHE A 720 19.47 1.28 -29.60
CA PHE A 720 19.10 1.92 -28.34
C PHE A 720 20.33 2.50 -27.63
N THR A 721 20.14 3.27 -26.56
CA THR A 721 21.24 3.89 -25.81
C THR A 721 21.88 2.94 -24.79
N THR A 722 21.06 2.13 -24.10
CA THR A 722 21.47 1.24 -23.02
C THR A 722 20.51 0.06 -22.84
N ALA A 723 20.88 -0.93 -22.02
CA ALA A 723 19.90 -1.81 -21.41
C ALA A 723 19.28 -1.14 -20.18
N LEU A 724 17.96 -1.18 -20.10
CA LEU A 724 17.16 -0.86 -18.91
C LEU A 724 17.13 -2.06 -17.94
N ALA A 725 17.08 -3.29 -18.49
CA ALA A 725 17.13 -4.52 -17.71
C ALA A 725 17.83 -5.66 -18.46
N VAL A 726 18.42 -6.58 -17.67
CA VAL A 726 18.85 -7.91 -18.13
C VAL A 726 17.99 -8.93 -17.42
N MET A 727 17.27 -9.73 -18.21
CA MET A 727 16.28 -10.68 -17.74
C MET A 727 16.87 -12.08 -17.77
N LYS A 728 17.08 -12.63 -16.58
CA LYS A 728 17.70 -13.94 -16.34
C LYS A 728 16.67 -15.07 -16.39
N ARG A 729 17.15 -16.31 -16.57
CA ARG A 729 16.37 -17.56 -16.54
C ARG A 729 15.15 -17.57 -17.45
N ALA A 730 15.37 -17.32 -18.74
CA ALA A 730 14.33 -17.33 -19.77
C ALA A 730 13.11 -16.43 -19.48
N ALA A 731 13.26 -15.39 -18.66
CA ALA A 731 12.14 -14.54 -18.25
C ALA A 731 11.52 -13.69 -19.38
N LEU A 732 12.16 -13.60 -20.56
CA LEU A 732 11.58 -13.07 -21.80
C LEU A 732 11.36 -14.17 -22.88
N GLY A 733 11.20 -15.43 -22.43
CA GLY A 733 10.92 -16.61 -23.24
C GLY A 733 12.16 -17.46 -23.53
N GLU A 734 12.06 -18.77 -23.23
CA GLU A 734 13.02 -19.79 -23.67
C GLU A 734 12.90 -20.06 -25.19
N ALA A 735 13.96 -20.51 -25.84
CA ALA A 735 13.90 -21.02 -27.20
C ALA A 735 13.45 -22.50 -27.24
N ASP A 736 12.98 -22.93 -28.41
CA ASP A 736 12.73 -24.34 -28.69
C ASP A 736 14.04 -25.14 -28.71
N SER A 737 13.99 -26.42 -28.34
CA SER A 737 15.16 -27.30 -28.23
C SER A 737 15.89 -27.60 -29.55
N SER A 738 15.33 -27.20 -30.69
CA SER A 738 16.02 -27.21 -32.00
C SER A 738 16.90 -25.97 -32.24
N VAL A 739 16.75 -24.91 -31.45
CA VAL A 739 17.67 -23.76 -31.42
C VAL A 739 18.92 -24.15 -30.64
N ARG A 740 20.04 -23.43 -30.86
CA ARG A 740 21.31 -23.70 -30.16
C ARG A 740 21.68 -22.53 -29.27
N ILE A 741 22.15 -22.82 -28.05
CA ILE A 741 22.83 -21.83 -27.22
C ILE A 741 24.21 -21.58 -27.83
N MET A 742 24.46 -20.34 -28.25
CA MET A 742 25.64 -19.95 -29.03
C MET A 742 26.76 -19.38 -28.16
N LEU A 743 26.42 -18.59 -27.14
CA LEU A 743 27.39 -17.96 -26.22
C LEU A 743 27.04 -18.26 -24.76
N ASP A 744 28.08 -18.29 -23.93
CA ASP A 744 28.05 -18.57 -22.49
C ASP A 744 29.22 -17.84 -21.80
N ASP A 745 29.21 -17.72 -20.47
CA ASP A 745 30.17 -16.96 -19.64
C ASP A 745 30.34 -15.47 -20.07
N VAL A 746 29.28 -14.77 -20.49
CA VAL A 746 29.41 -13.51 -21.26
C VAL A 746 29.69 -12.27 -20.39
N GLU A 747 30.97 -11.98 -20.20
CA GLU A 747 31.50 -10.81 -19.48
C GLU A 747 31.90 -9.68 -20.46
N CYS A 748 31.05 -8.67 -20.58
CA CYS A 748 31.35 -7.42 -21.30
C CYS A 748 31.66 -6.27 -20.32
N GLU A 749 32.46 -5.29 -20.76
CA GLU A 749 32.69 -4.02 -20.07
C GLU A 749 31.61 -2.97 -20.37
N GLY A 750 30.87 -3.10 -21.49
CA GLY A 750 29.76 -2.22 -21.91
C GLY A 750 30.14 -1.23 -23.02
N GLY A 751 31.38 -1.28 -23.50
CA GLY A 751 31.93 -0.43 -24.57
C GLY A 751 32.03 -1.12 -25.94
N GLU A 752 31.89 -2.44 -25.96
CA GLU A 752 32.05 -3.32 -27.12
C GLU A 752 31.02 -3.05 -28.22
N ARG A 753 31.38 -3.40 -29.46
CA ARG A 753 30.51 -3.30 -30.64
C ARG A 753 29.74 -4.59 -30.92
N SER A 754 30.10 -5.69 -30.28
CA SER A 754 29.39 -6.97 -30.35
C SER A 754 29.67 -7.84 -29.12
N LEU A 755 28.70 -8.67 -28.73
CA LEU A 755 28.93 -9.78 -27.77
C LEU A 755 30.04 -10.75 -28.20
N LEU A 756 30.47 -10.74 -29.48
CA LEU A 756 31.62 -11.52 -29.92
C LEU A 756 32.98 -10.96 -29.46
N GLU A 757 33.05 -9.67 -29.13
CA GLU A 757 34.25 -8.94 -28.68
C GLU A 757 34.44 -9.02 -27.15
N CYS A 758 33.38 -9.32 -26.40
CA CYS A 758 33.43 -9.51 -24.95
C CYS A 758 34.22 -10.77 -24.55
N LYS A 759 34.62 -10.85 -23.27
CA LYS A 759 35.13 -12.09 -22.67
C LYS A 759 33.97 -13.09 -22.55
N ARG A 760 34.19 -14.35 -22.95
CA ARG A 760 33.18 -15.42 -22.95
C ARG A 760 33.78 -16.79 -23.23
N SER A 761 32.98 -17.84 -23.03
CA SER A 761 33.29 -19.19 -23.46
C SER A 761 33.38 -19.33 -25.00
N LYS A 762 33.92 -20.47 -25.46
CA LYS A 762 34.02 -20.78 -26.89
C LYS A 762 32.62 -20.95 -27.48
N VAL A 763 32.38 -20.40 -28.67
CA VAL A 763 31.06 -20.44 -29.34
C VAL A 763 30.55 -21.88 -29.44
N GLY A 764 29.33 -22.12 -28.94
CA GLY A 764 28.69 -23.43 -28.91
C GLY A 764 29.25 -24.40 -27.86
N LYS A 765 30.09 -23.94 -26.92
CA LYS A 765 30.39 -24.63 -25.67
C LYS A 765 29.67 -23.90 -24.53
N HIS A 766 28.73 -24.58 -23.91
CA HIS A 766 27.98 -24.11 -22.74
C HIS A 766 27.71 -25.27 -21.78
N ASN A 767 27.34 -24.99 -20.53
CA ASN A 767 26.68 -25.95 -19.64
C ASN A 767 25.17 -25.68 -19.48
N CYS A 768 24.71 -24.49 -19.90
CA CYS A 768 23.33 -24.03 -19.75
C CYS A 768 22.28 -24.83 -20.53
N SER A 769 21.03 -24.70 -20.09
CA SER A 769 19.79 -25.08 -20.76
C SER A 769 19.06 -23.86 -21.34
N HIS A 770 18.03 -24.05 -22.18
CA HIS A 770 17.19 -22.94 -22.66
C HIS A 770 16.38 -22.25 -21.55
N GLY A 771 16.22 -22.89 -20.38
CA GLY A 771 15.70 -22.25 -19.17
C GLY A 771 16.63 -21.19 -18.58
N GLU A 772 17.86 -21.08 -19.09
CA GLU A 772 18.88 -20.07 -18.77
C GLU A 772 19.15 -19.11 -19.94
N ASP A 773 18.32 -19.12 -21.00
CA ASP A 773 18.38 -18.12 -22.07
C ASP A 773 18.22 -16.69 -21.50
N VAL A 774 19.12 -15.78 -21.87
CA VAL A 774 19.07 -14.38 -21.42
C VAL A 774 18.13 -13.54 -22.29
N GLY A 775 17.41 -12.62 -21.66
CA GLY A 775 16.68 -11.55 -22.32
C GLY A 775 17.19 -10.17 -21.93
N VAL A 776 16.85 -9.14 -22.69
CA VAL A 776 17.11 -7.74 -22.33
C VAL A 776 15.89 -6.85 -22.61
N ILE A 777 15.86 -5.72 -21.93
CA ILE A 777 14.96 -4.58 -22.19
C ILE A 777 15.86 -3.38 -22.47
N CYS A 778 15.61 -2.67 -23.57
CA CYS A 778 16.46 -1.59 -24.10
C CYS A 778 15.77 -0.23 -24.06
N GLY A 779 16.58 0.85 -24.00
CA GLY A 779 16.15 2.26 -24.03
C GLY A 779 17.16 3.15 -24.73
#